data_AF-A0A7J5ENV2-F1
#
_entry.id   AF-A0A7J5ENV2-F1
#
_cell.length_a   1.000
_cell.length_b   1.000
_cell.length_c   1.000
_cell.angle_alpha   90.00
_cell.angle_beta   90.00
_cell.angle_gamma   90.00
#
_symmetry.space_group_name_H-M   'P 1'
#
loop_
_entity.id
_entity.type
_entity.pdbx_description
1 polymer ?
#
loop_
_entity_poly.entity_id
_entity_poly.type
_entity_poly.pdbx_seq_one_letter_code
_entity_poly.pdbx_strand_id
1 'polypeptide(L)'
;MNNNLHQKQTRVNRYPALLAAVLAVVLTGCMQEDPNILNPPAGASESVVRLLNLVPDGKPRKLVMEQGYQTASTLPGSVSAAVTAPTDSGYIEIVSDAGTEYKSQHRIRFVRNSTYDVLVLSKANGNPGFDTVIVSNANKVLTTVPTSQLRVINAFPDSNAVADVRLGCLNGVPISSQPLPYRGVSLYREVAPGTVVISAQTMRAGTLSSMGTFEVKLDERTPYSLILYQTEAGGEPQLMLINEDDHTATPTRNVQPVTERSAFVRLCNLTGQLASAELSQLGAPVAANIPAHTIAPYISVPSCVHTNADVITLTLANGLSDTDSTAIEIQKNYTLIAIEKDNGVEQIIVPPLPVLYQTDGQAILRVVNGVPGSGRITVSSGARTSSSNVSNVSSGVTLATNIGFTEITQPVVLAPGVLPLTVTTASTPTTILNIGKTTIEPGKSYTMVITQRPDATLEVFMFSDDQAEGSLSPLPNAAFLRFVNAVPASTPAITTIGSMVENGAVFFRNSLATSVDAGQVRISAGGASHTVATSTPMRTLVVYAPRGDQGTLFSVTSPPLRQIARQSDRRTINATADVDFITVTYDTLYSQYPDSSYKIMANIPFGETSDVYVLSSDRRGSMYFYDSQSRKLLFTLPINIGPMGNSYSMIVAGRKEIGYEVIVLQEF
;
A
#
# COMPACT_ATOMS: atom_id res chain seq x y z
N MET A 1 -83.29 4.50 60.26
CA MET A 1 -83.77 4.14 58.91
C MET A 1 -82.60 4.28 57.94
N ASN A 2 -82.18 3.14 57.38
CA ASN A 2 -81.34 2.87 56.21
C ASN A 2 -79.97 3.56 55.98
N ASN A 3 -78.96 2.66 56.01
CA ASN A 3 -77.79 2.49 55.12
C ASN A 3 -76.53 3.38 55.17
N ASN A 4 -75.43 2.62 55.35
CA ASN A 4 -74.09 2.66 54.76
C ASN A 4 -73.10 3.73 55.25
N LEU A 5 -72.11 3.34 56.08
CA LEU A 5 -70.81 2.71 55.73
C LEU A 5 -69.79 3.73 55.21
N HIS A 6 -68.82 4.11 56.06
CA HIS A 6 -67.42 3.76 55.79
C HIS A 6 -66.52 3.90 57.02
N GLN A 7 -65.60 2.93 57.12
CA GLN A 7 -64.81 2.57 58.28
C GLN A 7 -63.43 3.23 58.25
N LYS A 8 -62.94 3.53 59.45
CA LYS A 8 -61.69 4.21 59.79
C LYS A 8 -60.43 3.41 59.45
N GLN A 9 -59.41 4.14 58.99
CA GLN A 9 -58.00 3.73 58.94
C GLN A 9 -57.31 3.97 60.29
N THR A 10 -56.43 3.04 60.67
CA THR A 10 -55.35 3.26 61.66
C THR A 10 -54.03 2.76 61.08
N ARG A 11 -53.01 3.62 61.14
CA ARG A 11 -51.62 3.40 60.72
C ARG A 11 -50.87 2.53 61.73
N VAL A 12 -50.05 1.59 61.25
CA VAL A 12 -48.90 1.02 61.98
C VAL A 12 -47.71 0.80 61.03
N ASN A 13 -46.53 1.13 61.56
CA ASN A 13 -45.15 1.17 61.03
C ASN A 13 -44.73 0.17 59.92
N ARG A 14 -44.16 0.70 58.82
CA ARG A 14 -43.52 -0.03 57.70
C ARG A 14 -42.01 0.23 57.58
N TYR A 15 -41.22 -0.11 58.58
CA TYR A 15 -39.74 0.01 58.47
C TYR A 15 -38.92 -1.27 58.77
N PRO A 16 -39.35 -2.27 59.57
CA PRO A 16 -38.56 -3.48 59.74
C PRO A 16 -38.74 -4.52 58.60
N ALA A 17 -39.85 -4.46 57.85
CA ALA A 17 -40.11 -5.41 56.76
C ALA A 17 -39.31 -5.10 55.48
N LEU A 18 -38.97 -3.83 55.22
CA LEU A 18 -38.21 -3.45 54.03
C LEU A 18 -36.73 -3.84 54.16
N LEU A 19 -36.16 -3.72 55.36
CA LEU A 19 -34.76 -4.09 55.62
C LEU A 19 -34.55 -5.61 55.57
N ALA A 20 -35.52 -6.39 56.07
CA ALA A 20 -35.50 -7.85 55.99
C ALA A 20 -35.67 -8.36 54.54
N ALA A 21 -36.50 -7.70 53.73
CA ALA A 21 -36.67 -8.03 52.32
C ALA A 21 -35.42 -7.72 51.50
N VAL A 22 -34.72 -6.61 51.77
CA VAL A 22 -33.47 -6.26 51.08
C VAL A 22 -32.32 -7.20 51.48
N LEU A 23 -32.24 -7.63 52.74
CA LEU A 23 -31.21 -8.62 53.17
C LEU A 23 -31.46 -10.02 52.57
N ALA A 24 -32.72 -10.42 52.37
CA ALA A 24 -33.07 -11.69 51.74
C ALA A 24 -32.73 -11.72 50.24
N VAL A 25 -32.87 -10.59 49.53
CA VAL A 25 -32.51 -10.49 48.10
C VAL A 25 -30.99 -10.54 47.88
N VAL A 26 -30.17 -10.08 48.85
CA VAL A 26 -28.70 -10.13 48.76
C VAL A 26 -28.14 -11.53 49.07
N LEU A 27 -28.86 -12.36 49.85
CA LEU A 27 -28.40 -13.72 50.23
C LEU A 27 -28.90 -14.85 49.30
N THR A 28 -29.86 -14.58 48.41
CA THR A 28 -30.24 -15.51 47.32
C THR A 28 -29.59 -15.15 45.99
N GLY A 29 -28.81 -14.06 45.94
CA GLY A 29 -27.95 -13.72 44.82
C GLY A 29 -26.65 -14.51 44.85
N CYS A 30 -26.73 -15.84 44.77
CA CYS A 30 -25.62 -16.56 44.15
C CYS A 30 -25.52 -15.98 42.74
N MET A 31 -24.45 -15.24 42.44
CA MET A 31 -24.07 -14.98 41.06
C MET A 31 -23.95 -16.36 40.42
N GLN A 32 -24.98 -16.75 39.68
CA GLN A 32 -24.86 -17.82 38.71
C GLN A 32 -23.98 -17.20 37.63
N GLU A 33 -22.67 -17.34 37.84
CA GLU A 33 -21.65 -17.01 36.85
C GLU A 33 -22.13 -17.60 35.54
N ASP A 34 -22.19 -16.77 34.50
CA ASP A 34 -22.61 -17.23 33.18
C ASP A 34 -21.78 -18.49 32.88
N PRO A 35 -22.42 -19.66 32.64
CA PRO A 35 -21.68 -20.89 32.41
C PRO A 35 -20.69 -20.76 31.23
N ASN A 36 -20.88 -19.75 30.36
CA ASN A 36 -19.95 -19.38 29.30
C ASN A 36 -18.64 -18.70 29.77
N ILE A 37 -18.55 -18.25 31.03
CA ILE A 37 -17.33 -17.67 31.63
C ILE A 37 -16.36 -18.76 32.09
N LEU A 38 -16.88 -19.91 32.55
CA LEU A 38 -16.06 -21.03 33.03
C LEU A 38 -15.84 -22.14 32.00
N ASN A 39 -16.73 -22.30 31.03
CA ASN A 39 -16.48 -23.15 29.86
C ASN A 39 -17.19 -22.53 28.65
N PRO A 40 -16.49 -22.18 27.55
CA PRO A 40 -17.18 -21.83 26.32
C PRO A 40 -18.10 -22.99 25.90
N PRO A 41 -19.22 -22.73 25.19
CA PRO A 41 -20.12 -23.77 24.72
C PRO A 41 -19.36 -24.91 24.07
N ALA A 42 -19.68 -26.16 24.42
CA ALA A 42 -19.15 -27.32 23.71
C ALA A 42 -19.47 -27.16 22.21
N GLY A 43 -18.42 -26.95 21.40
CA GLY A 43 -18.52 -26.64 19.97
C GLY A 43 -17.83 -25.35 19.51
N ALA A 44 -17.53 -24.39 20.39
CA ALA A 44 -16.93 -23.10 19.98
C ALA A 44 -15.39 -23.11 19.85
N SER A 45 -14.74 -24.21 20.22
CA SER A 45 -13.27 -24.32 20.24
C SER A 45 -12.77 -25.70 19.82
N GLU A 46 -13.26 -26.22 18.69
CA GLU A 46 -12.92 -27.56 18.22
C GLU A 46 -11.86 -27.51 17.13
N SER A 47 -10.81 -28.34 17.27
CA SER A 47 -9.89 -28.65 16.17
C SER A 47 -10.48 -29.77 15.34
N VAL A 48 -10.39 -29.67 14.02
CA VAL A 48 -10.89 -30.70 13.11
C VAL A 48 -9.73 -31.40 12.40
N VAL A 49 -9.92 -32.68 12.08
CA VAL A 49 -8.92 -33.54 11.46
C VAL A 49 -9.54 -34.25 10.27
N ARG A 50 -8.83 -34.33 9.14
CA ARG A 50 -9.24 -35.11 7.96
C ARG A 50 -8.12 -35.97 7.43
N LEU A 51 -8.49 -37.03 6.71
CA LEU A 51 -7.56 -37.98 6.10
C LEU A 51 -7.45 -37.73 4.60
N LEU A 52 -6.22 -37.66 4.09
CA LEU A 52 -5.89 -37.69 2.67
C LEU A 52 -5.20 -39.02 2.38
N ASN A 53 -5.86 -39.89 1.61
CA ASN A 53 -5.30 -41.19 1.25
C ASN A 53 -4.50 -41.08 -0.05
N LEU A 54 -3.18 -40.89 0.03
CA LEU A 54 -2.30 -40.72 -1.13
C LEU A 54 -1.43 -41.95 -1.40
N VAL A 55 -1.83 -43.11 -0.88
CA VAL A 55 -1.17 -44.39 -1.12
C VAL A 55 -1.77 -45.03 -2.39
N PRO A 56 -0.98 -45.31 -3.43
CA PRO A 56 -1.49 -45.78 -4.72
C PRO A 56 -1.58 -47.31 -4.78
N ASP A 57 -2.17 -47.93 -3.75
CA ASP A 57 -2.33 -49.40 -3.64
C ASP A 57 -3.76 -49.90 -3.86
N GLY A 58 -4.67 -49.00 -4.25
CA GLY A 58 -6.08 -49.33 -4.45
C GLY A 58 -6.88 -49.53 -3.15
N LYS A 59 -6.26 -49.43 -1.97
CA LYS A 59 -6.94 -49.73 -0.70
C LYS A 59 -7.55 -48.48 -0.05
N PRO A 60 -8.83 -48.53 0.34
CA PRO A 60 -9.42 -47.48 1.14
C PRO A 60 -8.86 -47.51 2.57
N ARG A 61 -8.78 -46.33 3.19
CA ARG A 61 -8.28 -46.15 4.56
C ARG A 61 -9.18 -45.21 5.32
N LYS A 62 -9.24 -45.38 6.63
CA LYS A 62 -9.88 -44.43 7.55
C LYS A 62 -8.93 -44.05 8.67
N LEU A 63 -9.08 -42.83 9.16
CA LEU A 63 -8.41 -42.33 10.35
C LEU A 63 -9.30 -42.67 11.55
N VAL A 64 -8.72 -43.30 12.57
CA VAL A 64 -9.37 -43.57 13.85
C VAL A 64 -8.58 -42.84 14.93
N MET A 65 -9.30 -42.16 15.81
CA MET A 65 -8.79 -41.49 17.00
C MET A 65 -9.43 -42.12 18.24
N GLU A 66 -8.96 -41.71 19.42
CA GLU A 66 -9.54 -42.17 20.69
C GLU A 66 -11.06 -41.90 20.76
N GLN A 67 -11.75 -42.64 21.64
CA GLN A 67 -13.19 -42.48 21.89
C GLN A 67 -14.09 -42.72 20.66
N GLY A 68 -13.58 -43.41 19.64
CA GLY A 68 -14.38 -43.83 18.46
C GLY A 68 -14.57 -42.75 17.40
N TYR A 69 -13.90 -41.60 17.53
CA TYR A 69 -13.87 -40.58 16.48
C TYR A 69 -13.11 -41.12 15.28
N GLN A 70 -13.76 -41.17 14.13
CA GLN A 70 -13.16 -41.70 12.91
C GLN A 70 -13.69 -40.99 11.67
N THR A 71 -12.85 -40.89 10.64
CA THR A 71 -13.29 -40.44 9.32
C THR A 71 -14.09 -41.54 8.62
N ALA A 72 -14.81 -41.17 7.56
CA ALA A 72 -15.29 -42.14 6.59
C ALA A 72 -14.12 -42.90 5.92
N SER A 73 -14.45 -44.00 5.26
CA SER A 73 -13.51 -44.74 4.42
C SER A 73 -13.13 -43.91 3.19
N THR A 74 -11.83 -43.64 3.00
CA THR A 74 -11.29 -42.74 1.98
C THR A 74 -10.52 -43.53 0.93
N LEU A 75 -10.94 -43.44 -0.32
CA LEU A 75 -10.27 -44.09 -1.45
C LEU A 75 -8.90 -43.47 -1.74
N PRO A 76 -7.96 -44.21 -2.38
CA PRO A 76 -6.72 -43.63 -2.90
C PRO A 76 -6.98 -42.40 -3.78
N GLY A 77 -6.15 -41.37 -3.62
CA GLY A 77 -6.28 -40.09 -4.32
C GLY A 77 -7.47 -39.23 -3.87
N SER A 78 -8.05 -39.48 -2.69
CA SER A 78 -9.21 -38.72 -2.20
C SER A 78 -9.03 -38.22 -0.76
N VAL A 79 -9.96 -37.34 -0.34
CA VAL A 79 -9.96 -36.65 0.95
C VAL A 79 -11.25 -36.98 1.70
N SER A 80 -11.17 -37.23 3.00
CA SER A 80 -12.36 -37.40 3.84
C SER A 80 -12.99 -36.06 4.21
N ALA A 81 -14.26 -36.09 4.63
CA ALA A 81 -14.79 -35.00 5.46
C ALA A 81 -13.96 -34.85 6.74
N ALA A 82 -13.90 -33.64 7.27
CA ALA A 82 -13.23 -33.39 8.54
C ALA A 82 -14.10 -33.86 9.71
N VAL A 83 -13.46 -34.40 10.74
CA VAL A 83 -14.09 -34.82 11.98
C VAL A 83 -13.48 -34.08 13.15
N THR A 84 -14.29 -33.73 14.14
CA THR A 84 -13.80 -33.12 15.38
C THR A 84 -12.78 -34.02 16.07
N ALA A 85 -11.67 -33.45 16.53
CA ALA A 85 -10.72 -34.17 17.37
C ALA A 85 -11.33 -34.42 18.77
N PRO A 86 -11.16 -35.61 19.36
CA PRO A 86 -11.76 -35.93 20.66
C PRO A 86 -11.29 -35.04 21.81
N THR A 87 -10.05 -34.55 21.75
CA THR A 87 -9.42 -33.67 22.74
C THR A 87 -8.34 -32.81 22.06
N ASP A 88 -7.62 -31.98 22.83
CA ASP A 88 -6.46 -31.21 22.37
C ASP A 88 -5.21 -32.06 22.07
N SER A 89 -5.27 -33.38 22.32
CA SER A 89 -4.25 -34.32 21.84
C SER A 89 -4.73 -35.77 21.76
N GLY A 90 -4.40 -36.48 20.69
CA GLY A 90 -4.86 -37.86 20.50
C GLY A 90 -3.84 -38.76 19.80
N TYR A 91 -3.98 -40.06 19.97
CA TYR A 91 -3.35 -41.02 19.07
C TYR A 91 -4.10 -41.02 17.74
N ILE A 92 -3.33 -41.10 16.65
CA ILE A 92 -3.89 -41.32 15.31
C ILE A 92 -3.60 -42.75 14.88
N GLU A 93 -4.64 -43.44 14.43
CA GLU A 93 -4.57 -44.79 13.87
C GLU A 93 -5.06 -44.78 12.43
N ILE A 94 -4.32 -45.42 11.53
CA ILE A 94 -4.75 -45.63 10.14
C ILE A 94 -5.16 -47.07 10.01
N VAL A 95 -6.41 -47.27 9.58
CA VAL A 95 -7.03 -48.59 9.48
C VAL A 95 -7.45 -48.85 8.03
N SER A 96 -7.08 -50.01 7.52
CA SER A 96 -7.62 -50.57 6.27
C SER A 96 -8.50 -51.78 6.57
N ASP A 97 -9.13 -52.37 5.55
CA ASP A 97 -9.97 -53.57 5.74
C ASP A 97 -9.19 -54.77 6.29
N ALA A 98 -7.86 -54.78 6.15
CA ALA A 98 -6.98 -55.81 6.70
C ALA A 98 -6.61 -55.59 8.18
N GLY A 99 -6.97 -54.45 8.78
CA GLY A 99 -6.67 -54.09 10.16
C GLY A 99 -5.90 -52.77 10.29
N THR A 100 -5.33 -52.54 11.47
CA THR A 100 -4.54 -51.33 11.77
C THR A 100 -3.20 -51.39 11.05
N GLU A 101 -2.95 -50.42 10.15
CA GLU A 101 -1.68 -50.29 9.41
C GLU A 101 -0.69 -49.35 10.12
N TYR A 102 -1.20 -48.38 10.91
CA TYR A 102 -0.39 -47.44 11.67
C TYR A 102 -1.06 -47.05 12.97
N LYS A 103 -0.23 -46.80 13.99
CA LYS A 103 -0.60 -46.12 15.22
C LYS A 103 0.53 -45.19 15.63
N SER A 104 0.23 -43.94 15.94
CA SER A 104 1.25 -43.00 16.40
C SER A 104 1.83 -43.47 17.74
N GLN A 105 3.16 -43.35 17.90
CA GLN A 105 3.84 -43.71 19.16
C GLN A 105 3.55 -42.71 20.29
N HIS A 106 3.27 -41.46 19.90
CA HIS A 106 2.95 -40.37 20.81
C HIS A 106 1.61 -39.74 20.42
N ARG A 107 1.00 -39.06 21.39
CA ARG A 107 -0.17 -38.23 21.13
C ARG A 107 0.24 -37.02 20.30
N ILE A 108 -0.50 -36.79 19.22
CA ILE A 108 -0.40 -35.59 18.40
C ILE A 108 -1.18 -34.48 19.10
N ARG A 109 -0.57 -33.29 19.23
CA ARG A 109 -1.23 -32.12 19.81
C ARG A 109 -1.99 -31.35 18.73
N PHE A 110 -3.23 -30.96 19.05
CA PHE A 110 -4.09 -30.17 18.20
C PHE A 110 -4.30 -28.79 18.82
N VAL A 111 -4.05 -27.75 18.04
CA VAL A 111 -4.34 -26.36 18.42
C VAL A 111 -5.83 -26.10 18.17
N ARG A 112 -6.48 -25.42 19.11
CA ARG A 112 -7.90 -25.06 19.00
C ARG A 112 -8.14 -24.21 17.75
N ASN A 113 -9.34 -24.32 17.16
CA ASN A 113 -9.75 -23.59 15.96
C ASN A 113 -8.81 -23.78 14.76
N SER A 114 -8.25 -24.99 14.62
CA SER A 114 -7.33 -25.33 13.53
C SER A 114 -7.82 -26.59 12.80
N THR A 115 -7.54 -26.63 11.50
CA THR A 115 -7.74 -27.81 10.66
C THR A 115 -6.44 -28.58 10.53
N TYR A 116 -6.49 -29.90 10.67
CA TYR A 116 -5.35 -30.79 10.51
C TYR A 116 -5.57 -31.77 9.35
N ASP A 117 -4.61 -31.76 8.43
CA ASP A 117 -4.51 -32.70 7.32
C ASP A 117 -3.60 -33.85 7.72
N VAL A 118 -4.16 -35.07 7.76
CA VAL A 118 -3.40 -36.31 7.95
C VAL A 118 -3.20 -36.95 6.59
N LEU A 119 -1.99 -36.86 6.05
CA LEU A 119 -1.62 -37.44 4.77
C LEU A 119 -1.01 -38.81 4.99
N VAL A 120 -1.59 -39.84 4.37
CA VAL A 120 -1.00 -41.18 4.35
C VAL A 120 -0.29 -41.40 3.01
N LEU A 121 0.99 -41.78 3.10
CA LEU A 121 1.93 -41.82 1.98
C LEU A 121 2.52 -43.23 1.84
N SER A 122 2.87 -43.58 0.60
CA SER A 122 3.49 -44.86 0.29
C SER A 122 4.99 -44.91 0.61
N LYS A 123 5.63 -46.03 0.26
CA LYS A 123 7.07 -46.14 0.20
C LYS A 123 7.61 -45.37 -1.01
N ALA A 124 8.87 -44.94 -0.91
CA ALA A 124 9.54 -44.25 -2.00
C ALA A 124 9.78 -45.18 -3.21
N ASN A 125 10.07 -44.57 -4.35
CA ASN A 125 10.46 -45.21 -5.62
C ASN A 125 9.38 -46.14 -6.19
N GLY A 126 8.13 -45.67 -6.21
CA GLY A 126 7.00 -46.35 -6.86
C GLY A 126 6.47 -47.59 -6.14
N ASN A 127 6.95 -47.90 -4.93
CA ASN A 127 6.41 -49.00 -4.14
C ASN A 127 5.06 -48.57 -3.51
N PRO A 128 3.94 -49.24 -3.85
CA PRO A 128 2.61 -48.79 -3.45
C PRO A 128 2.31 -49.04 -1.98
N GLY A 129 3.13 -49.78 -1.23
CA GLY A 129 2.86 -50.06 0.17
C GLY A 129 2.83 -48.80 1.04
N PHE A 130 1.86 -48.70 1.95
CA PHE A 130 1.81 -47.67 2.98
C PHE A 130 3.09 -47.66 3.85
N ASP A 131 3.56 -46.48 4.22
CA ASP A 131 4.81 -46.30 4.99
C ASP A 131 4.76 -45.15 5.99
N THR A 132 4.19 -44.02 5.61
CA THR A 132 4.38 -42.76 6.34
C THR A 132 3.07 -42.02 6.53
N VAL A 133 2.95 -41.37 7.69
CA VAL A 133 1.89 -40.41 8.00
C VAL A 133 2.52 -39.04 8.21
N ILE A 134 2.03 -38.03 7.49
CA ILE A 134 2.36 -36.62 7.75
C ILE A 134 1.14 -35.96 8.36
N VAL A 135 1.32 -35.26 9.48
CA VAL A 135 0.27 -34.41 10.05
C VAL A 135 0.65 -32.96 9.78
N SER A 136 -0.20 -32.26 9.06
CA SER A 136 0.02 -30.88 8.64
C SER A 136 -1.13 -30.01 9.14
N ASN A 137 -0.82 -28.86 9.73
CA ASN A 137 -1.84 -27.95 10.24
C ASN A 137 -2.12 -26.82 9.25
N ALA A 138 -3.39 -26.44 9.11
CA ALA A 138 -3.82 -25.28 8.35
C ALA A 138 -3.63 -24.03 9.20
N ASN A 139 -2.73 -23.14 8.80
CA ASN A 139 -2.53 -21.86 9.50
C ASN A 139 -3.20 -20.75 8.71
N LYS A 140 -4.28 -20.18 9.23
CA LYS A 140 -4.81 -18.91 8.72
C LYS A 140 -3.91 -17.77 9.14
N VAL A 141 -3.40 -16.99 8.18
CA VAL A 141 -2.70 -15.75 8.51
C VAL A 141 -3.71 -14.65 8.82
N LEU A 142 -3.46 -13.97 9.94
CA LEU A 142 -4.14 -12.75 10.35
C LEU A 142 -3.50 -11.57 9.61
N THR A 143 -3.79 -11.42 8.32
CA THR A 143 -3.35 -10.28 7.51
C THR A 143 -4.50 -9.31 7.26
N THR A 144 -4.19 -8.01 7.26
CA THR A 144 -5.14 -6.97 6.85
C THR A 144 -5.31 -6.91 5.34
N VAL A 145 -4.35 -7.44 4.58
CA VAL A 145 -4.39 -7.49 3.11
C VAL A 145 -5.21 -8.71 2.67
N PRO A 146 -6.12 -8.60 1.68
CA PRO A 146 -6.95 -9.72 1.22
C PRO A 146 -6.15 -10.70 0.33
N THR A 147 -5.09 -11.31 0.85
CA THR A 147 -4.31 -12.35 0.14
C THR A 147 -4.90 -13.74 0.36
N SER A 148 -4.66 -14.66 -0.58
CA SER A 148 -4.82 -16.10 -0.38
C SER A 148 -3.49 -16.71 0.05
N GLN A 149 -3.51 -17.92 0.63
CA GLN A 149 -2.29 -18.62 1.03
C GLN A 149 -2.16 -19.95 0.32
N LEU A 150 -0.99 -20.22 -0.24
CA LEU A 150 -0.72 -21.45 -0.97
C LEU A 150 0.57 -22.09 -0.44
N ARG A 151 0.50 -23.37 -0.11
CA ARG A 151 1.68 -24.21 0.14
C ARG A 151 1.71 -25.39 -0.83
N VAL A 152 2.88 -26.00 -0.96
CA VAL A 152 3.09 -27.17 -1.81
C VAL A 152 3.48 -28.35 -0.94
N ILE A 153 2.90 -29.52 -1.23
CA ILE A 153 3.23 -30.80 -0.60
C ILE A 153 3.65 -31.78 -1.69
N ASN A 154 4.86 -32.34 -1.56
CA ASN A 154 5.31 -33.39 -2.47
C ASN A 154 5.02 -34.77 -1.89
N ALA A 155 3.90 -35.36 -2.32
CA ALA A 155 3.50 -36.73 -2.03
C ALA A 155 3.78 -37.71 -3.19
N PHE A 156 4.47 -37.29 -4.25
CA PHE A 156 4.87 -38.16 -5.35
C PHE A 156 6.00 -39.10 -4.90
N PRO A 157 5.81 -40.43 -4.89
CA PRO A 157 6.71 -41.38 -4.23
C PRO A 157 7.97 -41.69 -5.04
N ASP A 158 8.81 -40.68 -5.26
CA ASP A 158 10.13 -40.77 -5.87
C ASP A 158 11.15 -40.02 -5.02
N SER A 159 12.04 -40.75 -4.33
CA SER A 159 13.06 -40.13 -3.48
C SER A 159 14.21 -39.51 -4.28
N ASN A 160 14.30 -39.79 -5.59
CA ASN A 160 15.32 -39.24 -6.47
C ASN A 160 14.83 -37.99 -7.21
N ALA A 161 13.56 -37.63 -7.08
CA ALA A 161 12.98 -36.42 -7.64
C ALA A 161 12.65 -35.40 -6.56
N VAL A 162 12.80 -34.13 -6.92
CA VAL A 162 12.28 -32.99 -6.15
C VAL A 162 11.24 -32.26 -6.99
N ALA A 163 10.22 -31.72 -6.32
CA ALA A 163 9.16 -30.93 -6.94
C ALA A 163 9.50 -29.44 -6.88
N ASP A 164 9.39 -28.74 -7.99
CA ASP A 164 9.49 -27.28 -8.07
C ASP A 164 8.19 -26.74 -8.68
N VAL A 165 7.49 -25.89 -7.93
CA VAL A 165 6.24 -25.27 -8.35
C VAL A 165 6.40 -23.76 -8.28
N ARG A 166 6.04 -23.09 -9.35
CA ARG A 166 6.25 -21.65 -9.55
C ARG A 166 4.92 -20.97 -9.87
N LEU A 167 4.80 -19.71 -9.46
CA LEU A 167 3.72 -18.83 -9.90
C LEU A 167 3.97 -18.42 -11.35
N GLY A 168 2.91 -18.43 -12.15
CA GLY A 168 2.96 -18.14 -13.58
C GLY A 168 3.67 -19.25 -14.35
N CYS A 169 4.79 -18.90 -14.97
CA CYS A 169 5.59 -19.76 -15.83
C CYS A 169 6.73 -20.49 -15.08
N LEU A 170 7.42 -21.41 -15.77
CA LEU A 170 8.59 -22.12 -15.23
C LEU A 170 9.79 -21.21 -14.90
N ASN A 171 9.87 -20.02 -15.52
CA ASN A 171 10.83 -18.97 -15.18
C ASN A 171 10.33 -18.03 -14.07
N GLY A 172 9.10 -18.24 -13.57
CA GLY A 172 8.45 -17.42 -12.55
C GLY A 172 8.93 -17.68 -11.13
N VAL A 173 8.24 -17.07 -10.17
CA VAL A 173 8.67 -17.06 -8.77
C VAL A 173 8.30 -18.38 -8.07
N PRO A 174 9.23 -19.10 -7.42
CA PRO A 174 8.94 -20.39 -6.79
C PRO A 174 8.06 -20.26 -5.55
N ILE A 175 7.04 -21.09 -5.43
CA ILE A 175 6.12 -21.06 -4.28
C ILE A 175 6.85 -21.48 -3.00
N SER A 176 7.76 -22.45 -3.09
CA SER A 176 8.64 -22.85 -2.01
C SER A 176 10.03 -22.20 -2.12
N SER A 177 10.71 -22.01 -1.00
CA SER A 177 12.08 -21.44 -0.98
C SER A 177 13.14 -22.39 -1.58
N GLN A 178 12.82 -23.68 -1.66
CA GLN A 178 13.66 -24.74 -2.22
C GLN A 178 12.75 -25.79 -2.89
N PRO A 179 13.22 -26.51 -3.93
CA PRO A 179 12.52 -27.68 -4.45
C PRO A 179 12.26 -28.71 -3.35
N LEU A 180 11.05 -29.28 -3.34
CA LEU A 180 10.60 -30.16 -2.27
C LEU A 180 10.93 -31.63 -2.57
N PRO A 181 11.73 -32.32 -1.73
CA PRO A 181 11.89 -33.76 -1.86
C PRO A 181 10.58 -34.49 -1.55
N TYR A 182 10.51 -35.78 -1.87
CA TYR A 182 9.39 -36.62 -1.45
C TYR A 182 9.17 -36.49 0.07
N ARG A 183 7.90 -36.32 0.48
CA ARG A 183 7.43 -36.02 1.86
C ARG A 183 7.71 -34.59 2.34
N GLY A 184 8.22 -33.73 1.46
CA GLY A 184 8.43 -32.31 1.74
C GLY A 184 7.13 -31.51 1.76
N VAL A 185 7.03 -30.58 2.70
CA VAL A 185 5.94 -29.61 2.85
C VAL A 185 6.56 -28.21 2.88
N SER A 186 6.11 -27.30 2.03
CA SER A 186 6.57 -25.90 2.08
C SER A 186 5.85 -25.11 3.18
N LEU A 187 6.44 -23.97 3.54
CA LEU A 187 5.69 -22.91 4.22
C LEU A 187 4.61 -22.34 3.27
N TYR A 188 3.63 -21.64 3.85
CA TYR A 188 2.68 -20.87 3.06
C TYR A 188 3.36 -19.68 2.40
N ARG A 189 2.95 -19.44 1.16
CA ARG A 189 3.24 -18.22 0.41
C ARG A 189 1.94 -17.45 0.22
N GLU A 190 2.00 -16.14 0.45
CA GLU A 190 0.90 -15.25 0.11
C GLU A 190 0.83 -15.06 -1.41
N VAL A 191 -0.38 -15.20 -1.95
CA VAL A 191 -0.68 -15.09 -3.38
C VAL A 191 -1.93 -14.24 -3.57
N ALA A 192 -2.04 -13.57 -4.72
CA ALA A 192 -3.24 -12.81 -5.03
C ALA A 192 -4.46 -13.76 -5.14
N PRO A 193 -5.63 -13.36 -4.62
CA PRO A 193 -6.87 -14.11 -4.80
C PRO A 193 -7.35 -14.02 -6.28
N GLY A 194 -8.28 -14.88 -6.63
CA GLY A 194 -8.83 -15.02 -7.98
C GLY A 194 -8.16 -16.14 -8.77
N THR A 195 -8.11 -15.97 -10.09
CA THR A 195 -7.50 -16.93 -11.01
C THR A 195 -5.99 -16.76 -11.02
N VAL A 196 -5.27 -17.81 -10.61
CA VAL A 196 -3.80 -17.87 -10.52
C VAL A 196 -3.29 -18.98 -11.43
N VAL A 197 -2.27 -18.67 -12.22
CA VAL A 197 -1.56 -19.67 -13.03
C VAL A 197 -0.34 -20.16 -12.25
N ILE A 198 -0.09 -21.46 -12.31
CA ILE A 198 1.08 -22.11 -11.71
C ILE A 198 1.72 -23.07 -12.71
N SER A 199 3.05 -23.18 -12.70
CA SER A 199 3.78 -24.22 -13.42
C SER A 199 4.41 -25.19 -12.43
N ALA A 200 4.33 -26.49 -12.73
CA ALA A 200 4.93 -27.55 -11.93
C ALA A 200 5.94 -28.34 -12.75
N GLN A 201 7.08 -28.64 -12.14
CA GLN A 201 8.12 -29.50 -12.71
C GLN A 201 8.72 -30.40 -11.64
N THR A 202 9.26 -31.53 -12.09
CA THR A 202 10.08 -32.41 -11.26
C THR A 202 11.52 -32.35 -11.73
N MET A 203 12.47 -32.45 -10.80
CA MET A 203 13.89 -32.51 -11.11
C MET A 203 14.46 -33.82 -10.60
N ARG A 204 15.05 -34.63 -11.50
CA ARG A 204 15.73 -35.89 -11.17
C ARG A 204 17.16 -35.85 -11.69
N ALA A 205 18.14 -35.96 -10.78
CA ALA A 205 19.57 -35.91 -11.10
C ALA A 205 19.98 -34.72 -12.00
N GLY A 206 19.36 -33.55 -11.80
CA GLY A 206 19.61 -32.34 -12.58
C GLY A 206 18.79 -32.22 -13.88
N THR A 207 18.06 -33.26 -14.28
CA THR A 207 17.14 -33.23 -15.43
C THR A 207 15.77 -32.74 -15.00
N LEU A 208 15.26 -31.70 -15.66
CA LEU A 208 13.92 -31.16 -15.44
C LEU A 208 12.89 -31.87 -16.33
N SER A 209 11.76 -32.25 -15.74
CA SER A 209 10.57 -32.76 -16.43
C SER A 209 9.37 -31.90 -16.07
N SER A 210 8.80 -31.22 -17.07
CA SER A 210 7.63 -30.36 -16.89
C SER A 210 6.38 -31.21 -16.70
N MET A 211 5.64 -30.98 -15.61
CA MET A 211 4.31 -31.58 -15.40
C MET A 211 3.22 -30.78 -16.13
N GLY A 212 3.50 -29.51 -16.43
CA GLY A 212 2.59 -28.62 -17.13
C GLY A 212 2.36 -27.29 -16.41
N THR A 213 1.45 -26.53 -16.98
CA THR A 213 0.99 -25.24 -16.45
C THR A 213 -0.51 -25.33 -16.22
N PHE A 214 -0.95 -24.86 -15.07
CA PHE A 214 -2.29 -25.07 -14.55
C PHE A 214 -2.88 -23.77 -14.01
N GLU A 215 -4.18 -23.63 -14.17
CA GLU A 215 -4.98 -22.57 -13.61
C GLU A 215 -5.69 -23.08 -12.35
N VAL A 216 -5.61 -22.27 -11.29
CA VAL A 216 -6.29 -22.51 -10.02
C VAL A 216 -7.06 -21.27 -9.59
N LYS A 217 -8.20 -21.47 -8.93
CA LYS A 217 -9.00 -20.38 -8.35
C LYS A 217 -8.84 -20.36 -6.84
N LEU A 218 -8.41 -19.22 -6.32
CA LEU A 218 -8.10 -19.01 -4.92
C LEU A 218 -9.01 -17.93 -4.32
N ASP A 219 -9.58 -18.18 -3.16
CA ASP A 219 -10.46 -17.24 -2.45
C ASP A 219 -9.65 -16.38 -1.46
N GLU A 220 -10.14 -15.16 -1.19
CA GLU A 220 -9.50 -14.26 -0.24
C GLU A 220 -9.37 -14.90 1.16
N ARG A 221 -8.23 -14.63 1.83
CA ARG A 221 -7.93 -15.05 3.21
C ARG A 221 -8.10 -16.55 3.48
N THR A 222 -7.99 -17.37 2.43
CA THR A 222 -8.21 -18.81 2.50
C THR A 222 -6.88 -19.55 2.33
N PRO A 223 -6.56 -20.54 3.19
CA PRO A 223 -5.39 -21.39 3.04
C PRO A 223 -5.66 -22.58 2.11
N TYR A 224 -4.69 -22.86 1.24
CA TYR A 224 -4.72 -23.95 0.28
C TYR A 224 -3.44 -24.80 0.32
N SER A 225 -3.61 -26.10 0.11
CA SER A 225 -2.53 -27.04 -0.21
C SER A 225 -2.59 -27.48 -1.66
N LEU A 226 -1.51 -27.27 -2.40
CA LEU A 226 -1.27 -27.91 -3.69
C LEU A 226 -0.42 -29.17 -3.48
N ILE A 227 -0.99 -30.33 -3.75
CA ILE A 227 -0.38 -31.62 -3.50
C ILE A 227 0.01 -32.27 -4.82
N LEU A 228 1.29 -32.62 -4.97
CA LEU A 228 1.76 -33.51 -6.02
C LEU A 228 1.62 -34.95 -5.54
N TYR A 229 0.92 -35.81 -6.28
CA TYR A 229 0.65 -37.19 -5.88
C TYR A 229 0.52 -38.11 -7.11
N GLN A 230 0.32 -39.41 -6.90
CA GLN A 230 -0.08 -40.35 -7.95
C GLN A 230 -1.26 -41.20 -7.45
N THR A 231 -2.18 -41.57 -8.33
CA THR A 231 -3.33 -42.43 -7.99
C THR A 231 -3.01 -43.91 -8.16
N GLU A 232 -2.11 -44.24 -9.09
CA GLU A 232 -1.72 -45.62 -9.44
C GLU A 232 -0.22 -45.82 -9.28
N ALA A 233 0.16 -47.04 -8.91
CA ALA A 233 1.56 -47.40 -8.70
C ALA A 233 2.37 -47.24 -9.99
N GLY A 234 3.35 -46.34 -9.98
CA GLY A 234 4.17 -46.04 -11.17
C GLY A 234 3.48 -45.15 -12.21
N GLY A 235 2.33 -44.56 -11.88
CA GLY A 235 1.67 -43.56 -12.72
C GLY A 235 2.41 -42.22 -12.74
N GLU A 236 2.03 -41.36 -13.68
CA GLU A 236 2.55 -39.99 -13.77
C GLU A 236 2.06 -39.13 -12.59
N PRO A 237 2.87 -38.16 -12.14
CA PRO A 237 2.48 -37.25 -11.07
C PRO A 237 1.30 -36.37 -11.49
N GLN A 238 0.36 -36.16 -10.57
CA GLN A 238 -0.83 -35.33 -10.70
C GLN A 238 -0.83 -34.23 -9.63
N LEU A 239 -1.64 -33.20 -9.84
CA LEU A 239 -1.86 -32.10 -8.91
C LEU A 239 -3.27 -32.14 -8.33
N MET A 240 -3.37 -31.95 -7.01
CA MET A 240 -4.62 -31.73 -6.30
C MET A 240 -4.52 -30.43 -5.52
N LEU A 241 -5.49 -29.54 -5.70
CA LEU A 241 -5.62 -28.35 -4.86
C LEU A 241 -6.69 -28.60 -3.80
N ILE A 242 -6.39 -28.31 -2.54
CA ILE A 242 -7.30 -28.49 -1.42
C ILE A 242 -7.51 -27.15 -0.73
N ASN A 243 -8.77 -26.77 -0.55
CA ASN A 243 -9.16 -25.69 0.36
C ASN A 243 -9.13 -26.25 1.79
N GLU A 244 -8.29 -25.67 2.64
CA GLU A 244 -8.10 -26.16 4.01
C GLU A 244 -9.15 -25.66 5.01
N ASP A 245 -9.98 -24.70 4.60
CA ASP A 245 -11.14 -24.25 5.36
C ASP A 245 -12.42 -25.02 5.01
N ASP A 246 -12.39 -25.81 3.94
CA ASP A 246 -13.51 -26.65 3.55
C ASP A 246 -13.47 -27.97 4.34
N HIS A 247 -14.41 -28.11 5.28
CA HIS A 247 -14.53 -29.27 6.16
C HIS A 247 -15.39 -30.40 5.57
N THR A 248 -15.90 -30.24 4.34
CA THR A 248 -16.74 -31.23 3.67
C THR A 248 -15.92 -32.40 3.09
N ALA A 249 -16.60 -33.41 2.54
CA ALA A 249 -15.96 -34.53 1.85
C ALA A 249 -15.40 -34.16 0.46
N THR A 250 -15.64 -32.94 -0.03
CA THR A 250 -15.18 -32.46 -1.33
C THR A 250 -14.40 -31.14 -1.21
N PRO A 251 -13.32 -31.10 -0.41
CA PRO A 251 -12.54 -29.88 -0.21
C PRO A 251 -11.60 -29.57 -1.39
N THR A 252 -11.51 -30.50 -2.34
CA THR A 252 -10.71 -30.34 -3.55
C THR A 252 -11.28 -29.22 -4.42
N ARG A 253 -10.37 -28.53 -5.10
CA ARG A 253 -10.68 -27.49 -6.07
C ARG A 253 -10.08 -27.87 -7.41
N ASN A 254 -10.71 -27.37 -8.48
CA ASN A 254 -10.28 -27.68 -9.83
C ASN A 254 -8.87 -27.13 -10.09
N VAL A 255 -8.02 -27.98 -10.64
CA VAL A 255 -6.71 -27.63 -11.21
C VAL A 255 -6.83 -27.89 -12.70
N GLN A 256 -6.96 -26.83 -13.50
CA GLN A 256 -7.24 -26.97 -14.93
C GLN A 256 -5.95 -26.76 -15.74
N PRO A 257 -5.57 -27.66 -16.66
CA PRO A 257 -4.45 -27.41 -17.55
C PRO A 257 -4.70 -26.15 -18.39
N VAL A 258 -3.69 -25.29 -18.50
CA VAL A 258 -3.76 -24.10 -19.34
C VAL A 258 -3.48 -24.49 -20.80
N THR A 259 -4.50 -24.34 -21.64
CA THR A 259 -4.43 -24.63 -23.08
C THR A 259 -3.88 -23.45 -23.88
N GLU A 260 -4.26 -22.23 -23.54
CA GLU A 260 -3.76 -21.01 -24.17
C GLU A 260 -2.68 -20.35 -23.31
N ARG A 261 -1.45 -20.38 -23.79
CA ARG A 261 -0.28 -19.79 -23.09
C ARG A 261 0.08 -18.45 -23.69
N SER A 262 -0.85 -17.52 -23.66
CA SER A 262 -0.66 -16.16 -24.14
C SER A 262 -0.61 -15.15 -23.00
N ALA A 263 0.14 -14.09 -23.19
CA ALA A 263 0.11 -12.89 -22.37
C ALA A 263 -0.16 -11.68 -23.26
N PHE A 264 -0.47 -10.55 -22.66
CA PHE A 264 -0.76 -9.32 -23.39
C PHE A 264 0.33 -8.29 -23.13
N VAL A 265 0.97 -7.81 -24.19
CA VAL A 265 2.04 -6.82 -24.08
C VAL A 265 1.72 -5.65 -24.99
N ARG A 266 2.00 -4.43 -24.53
CA ARG A 266 1.91 -3.21 -25.33
C ARG A 266 3.17 -2.36 -25.19
N LEU A 267 3.42 -1.50 -26.17
CA LEU A 267 4.48 -0.49 -26.13
C LEU A 267 3.90 0.90 -25.90
N CYS A 268 4.36 1.57 -24.85
CA CYS A 268 4.21 2.98 -24.58
C CYS A 268 5.48 3.70 -25.02
N ASN A 269 5.45 4.33 -26.18
CA ASN A 269 6.59 5.06 -26.71
C ASN A 269 6.58 6.50 -26.17
N LEU A 270 7.49 6.81 -25.24
CA LEU A 270 7.71 8.17 -24.73
C LEU A 270 8.96 8.82 -25.33
N THR A 271 9.54 8.22 -26.36
CA THR A 271 10.68 8.78 -27.11
C THR A 271 10.19 9.77 -28.17
N GLY A 272 11.12 10.57 -28.71
CA GLY A 272 10.90 11.45 -29.87
C GLY A 272 11.00 10.73 -31.21
N GLN A 273 11.27 9.43 -31.23
CA GLN A 273 11.46 8.61 -32.43
C GLN A 273 10.34 7.57 -32.58
N LEU A 274 10.22 6.95 -33.76
CA LEU A 274 9.42 5.73 -33.92
C LEU A 274 10.09 4.58 -33.15
N ALA A 275 9.30 3.78 -32.44
CA ALA A 275 9.79 2.65 -31.65
C ALA A 275 9.11 1.33 -32.05
N SER A 276 9.89 0.25 -32.09
CA SER A 276 9.40 -1.11 -32.30
C SER A 276 9.93 -2.00 -31.18
N ALA A 277 9.18 -3.03 -30.80
CA ALA A 277 9.59 -4.01 -29.81
C ALA A 277 9.30 -5.43 -30.31
N GLU A 278 10.14 -6.39 -29.96
CA GLU A 278 9.97 -7.80 -30.29
C GLU A 278 10.44 -8.72 -29.15
N LEU A 279 9.84 -9.90 -29.07
CA LEU A 279 10.35 -11.01 -28.27
C LEU A 279 11.45 -11.72 -29.05
N SER A 280 12.71 -11.33 -28.82
CA SER A 280 13.84 -11.72 -29.66
C SER A 280 14.09 -13.22 -29.73
N GLN A 281 13.80 -13.96 -28.65
CA GLN A 281 13.95 -15.42 -28.64
C GLN A 281 12.96 -16.12 -29.60
N LEU A 282 11.80 -15.51 -29.85
CA LEU A 282 10.73 -16.07 -30.66
C LEU A 282 10.59 -15.39 -32.04
N GLY A 283 11.28 -14.27 -32.25
CA GLY A 283 11.06 -13.40 -33.42
C GLY A 283 9.62 -12.89 -33.52
N ALA A 284 8.90 -12.82 -32.39
CA ALA A 284 7.51 -12.41 -32.36
C ALA A 284 7.43 -10.89 -32.14
N PRO A 285 6.84 -10.11 -33.06
CA PRO A 285 6.72 -8.67 -32.88
C PRO A 285 5.77 -8.35 -31.73
N VAL A 286 6.17 -7.43 -30.84
CA VAL A 286 5.33 -6.85 -29.78
C VAL A 286 4.64 -5.59 -30.27
N ALA A 287 5.37 -4.73 -30.97
CA ALA A 287 4.85 -3.51 -31.58
C ALA A 287 5.77 -3.08 -32.71
N ALA A 288 5.24 -2.43 -33.75
CA ALA A 288 6.02 -2.00 -34.90
C ALA A 288 5.72 -0.55 -35.25
N ASN A 289 6.78 0.26 -35.38
CA ASN A 289 6.74 1.67 -35.81
C ASN A 289 5.74 2.52 -35.01
N ILE A 290 5.73 2.38 -33.69
CA ILE A 290 4.87 3.16 -32.81
C ILE A 290 5.37 4.61 -32.78
N PRO A 291 4.54 5.60 -33.14
CA PRO A 291 4.93 7.01 -33.13
C PRO A 291 5.39 7.51 -31.76
N ALA A 292 6.13 8.62 -31.77
CA ALA A 292 6.50 9.35 -30.56
C ALA A 292 5.27 9.67 -29.70
N HIS A 293 5.43 9.63 -28.38
CA HIS A 293 4.39 9.92 -27.39
C HIS A 293 3.07 9.20 -27.67
N THR A 294 3.11 7.89 -27.93
CA THR A 294 1.92 7.09 -28.27
C THR A 294 1.94 5.78 -27.49
N ILE A 295 0.76 5.34 -27.05
CA ILE A 295 0.56 4.00 -26.50
C ILE A 295 -0.11 3.11 -27.54
N ALA A 296 0.51 1.98 -27.81
CA ALA A 296 0.01 0.95 -28.70
C ALA A 296 -1.07 0.09 -28.02
N PRO A 297 -1.92 -0.61 -28.79
CA PRO A 297 -2.82 -1.60 -28.23
C PRO A 297 -2.05 -2.78 -27.64
N TYR A 298 -2.69 -3.48 -26.71
CA TYR A 298 -2.21 -4.78 -26.26
C TYR A 298 -2.27 -5.78 -27.41
N ILE A 299 -1.18 -6.51 -27.60
CA ILE A 299 -1.15 -7.66 -28.49
C ILE A 299 -0.94 -8.94 -27.67
N SER A 300 -1.46 -10.04 -28.20
CA SER A 300 -1.23 -11.37 -27.62
C SER A 300 0.15 -11.88 -28.04
N VAL A 301 0.96 -12.27 -27.06
CA VAL A 301 2.29 -12.88 -27.27
C VAL A 301 2.35 -14.26 -26.62
N PRO A 302 3.12 -15.20 -27.18
CA PRO A 302 3.38 -16.47 -26.50
C PRO A 302 4.09 -16.24 -25.16
N SER A 303 3.69 -17.00 -24.14
CA SER A 303 4.25 -16.98 -22.79
C SER A 303 4.53 -18.41 -22.31
N CYS A 304 5.41 -18.57 -21.33
CA CYS A 304 5.85 -19.88 -20.84
C CYS A 304 6.38 -20.83 -21.94
N VAL A 305 7.05 -20.31 -22.97
CA VAL A 305 7.64 -21.13 -24.05
C VAL A 305 8.98 -21.73 -23.62
N HIS A 306 9.75 -20.97 -22.84
CA HIS A 306 11.08 -21.34 -22.37
C HIS A 306 11.16 -21.34 -20.83
N THR A 307 12.20 -21.99 -20.30
CA THR A 307 12.52 -21.99 -18.86
C THR A 307 13.36 -20.79 -18.43
N ASN A 308 13.90 -20.04 -19.39
CA ASN A 308 14.64 -18.79 -19.16
C ASN A 308 13.68 -17.59 -19.18
N ALA A 309 14.14 -16.44 -18.69
CA ALA A 309 13.39 -15.19 -18.82
C ALA A 309 13.14 -14.85 -20.31
N ASP A 310 11.95 -14.31 -20.59
CA ASP A 310 11.56 -13.82 -21.90
C ASP A 310 12.34 -12.53 -22.19
N VAL A 311 13.04 -12.49 -23.32
CA VAL A 311 13.90 -11.36 -23.71
C VAL A 311 13.16 -10.49 -24.70
N ILE A 312 13.05 -9.21 -24.38
CA ILE A 312 12.40 -8.18 -25.19
C ILE A 312 13.45 -7.21 -25.70
N THR A 313 13.49 -6.99 -27.01
CA THR A 313 14.35 -5.98 -27.62
C THR A 313 13.50 -4.82 -28.11
N LEU A 314 13.83 -3.63 -27.64
CA LEU A 314 13.31 -2.35 -28.11
C LEU A 314 14.28 -1.79 -29.15
N THR A 315 13.77 -1.29 -30.27
CA THR A 315 14.55 -0.64 -31.33
C THR A 315 13.88 0.66 -31.78
N LEU A 316 14.63 1.75 -31.79
CA LEU A 316 14.21 3.04 -32.33
C LEU A 316 14.58 3.17 -33.81
N ALA A 317 13.86 4.01 -34.56
CA ALA A 317 14.12 4.22 -35.99
C ALA A 317 15.52 4.79 -36.32
N ASN A 318 16.18 5.42 -35.35
CA ASN A 318 17.57 5.89 -35.49
C ASN A 318 18.61 4.78 -35.26
N GLY A 319 18.19 3.53 -35.02
CA GLY A 319 19.06 2.37 -34.82
C GLY A 319 19.50 2.14 -33.38
N LEU A 320 19.11 3.00 -32.43
CA LEU A 320 19.34 2.73 -31.01
C LEU A 320 18.46 1.58 -30.54
N SER A 321 19.01 0.69 -29.72
CA SER A 321 18.28 -0.44 -29.17
C SER A 321 18.60 -0.66 -27.69
N ASP A 322 17.69 -1.33 -27.01
CA ASP A 322 17.85 -1.80 -25.65
C ASP A 322 17.22 -3.18 -25.48
N THR A 323 17.76 -4.00 -24.58
CA THR A 323 17.32 -5.38 -24.34
C THR A 323 17.20 -5.63 -22.84
N ASP A 324 16.05 -6.16 -22.44
CA ASP A 324 15.68 -6.44 -21.06
C ASP A 324 14.92 -7.78 -21.04
N SER A 325 14.81 -8.39 -19.87
CA SER A 325 14.20 -9.69 -19.73
C SER A 325 13.33 -9.80 -18.48
N THR A 326 12.19 -10.46 -18.62
CA THR A 326 11.29 -10.74 -17.50
C THR A 326 10.60 -12.09 -17.69
N ALA A 327 10.00 -12.63 -16.63
CA ALA A 327 9.08 -13.74 -16.77
C ALA A 327 7.70 -13.20 -17.16
N ILE A 328 7.31 -13.35 -18.42
CA ILE A 328 5.98 -12.95 -18.90
C ILE A 328 4.99 -14.03 -18.50
N GLU A 329 4.11 -13.71 -17.57
CA GLU A 329 3.10 -14.63 -17.06
C GLU A 329 1.86 -14.70 -17.97
N ILE A 330 1.25 -15.88 -18.04
CA ILE A 330 0.05 -16.14 -18.83
C ILE A 330 -1.12 -15.26 -18.36
N GLN A 331 -1.91 -14.77 -19.31
CA GLN A 331 -3.10 -13.94 -19.13
C GLN A 331 -2.83 -12.64 -18.35
N LYS A 332 -1.59 -12.16 -18.34
CA LYS A 332 -1.22 -10.89 -17.70
C LYS A 332 -0.94 -9.81 -18.73
N ASN A 333 -1.18 -8.57 -18.32
CA ASN A 333 -1.00 -7.38 -19.12
C ASN A 333 0.30 -6.66 -18.70
N TYR A 334 1.23 -6.52 -19.63
CA TYR A 334 2.50 -5.82 -19.44
C TYR A 334 2.56 -4.57 -20.32
N THR A 335 3.12 -3.48 -19.79
CA THR A 335 3.38 -2.27 -20.56
C THR A 335 4.89 -2.06 -20.64
N LEU A 336 5.43 -2.07 -21.86
CA LEU A 336 6.81 -1.67 -22.13
C LEU A 336 6.83 -0.16 -22.29
N ILE A 337 7.68 0.54 -21.54
CA ILE A 337 7.86 1.98 -21.69
C ILE A 337 9.22 2.21 -22.35
N ALA A 338 9.23 2.86 -23.51
CA ALA A 338 10.45 3.30 -24.18
C ALA A 338 10.78 4.74 -23.79
N ILE A 339 12.02 4.97 -23.34
CA ILE A 339 12.49 6.25 -22.83
C ILE A 339 13.83 6.61 -23.46
N GLU A 340 13.99 7.88 -23.85
CA GLU A 340 15.29 8.39 -24.34
C GLU A 340 16.23 8.68 -23.18
N LYS A 341 17.51 8.40 -23.38
CA LYS A 341 18.63 8.87 -22.54
C LYS A 341 19.65 9.56 -23.44
N ASP A 342 20.53 10.38 -22.87
CA ASP A 342 21.44 11.29 -23.60
C ASP A 342 22.10 10.69 -24.86
N ASN A 343 22.50 9.42 -24.82
CA ASN A 343 23.08 8.69 -25.96
C ASN A 343 22.48 7.28 -26.16
N GLY A 344 21.20 7.10 -25.87
CA GLY A 344 20.60 5.77 -25.97
C GLY A 344 19.09 5.74 -25.79
N VAL A 345 18.57 4.52 -25.71
CA VAL A 345 17.20 4.24 -25.30
C VAL A 345 17.25 3.32 -24.07
N GLU A 346 16.24 3.42 -23.22
CA GLU A 346 15.99 2.50 -22.12
C GLU A 346 14.57 1.97 -22.25
N GLN A 347 14.39 0.69 -22.01
CA GLN A 347 13.07 0.11 -21.83
C GLN A 347 12.79 -0.17 -20.36
N ILE A 348 11.55 0.04 -19.94
CA ILE A 348 11.07 -0.33 -18.61
C ILE A 348 9.88 -1.26 -18.79
N ILE A 349 10.01 -2.50 -18.30
CA ILE A 349 8.92 -3.48 -18.33
C ILE A 349 8.05 -3.30 -17.08
N VAL A 350 6.86 -2.74 -17.28
CA VAL A 350 5.91 -2.53 -16.20
C VAL A 350 5.02 -3.78 -16.05
N PRO A 351 5.08 -4.48 -14.90
CA PRO A 351 4.30 -5.69 -14.67
C PRO A 351 2.79 -5.39 -14.52
N PRO A 352 1.89 -6.38 -14.57
CA PRO A 352 0.49 -6.18 -14.22
C PRO A 352 0.34 -5.70 -12.77
N LEU A 353 -0.71 -4.93 -12.48
CA LEU A 353 -1.08 -4.61 -11.10
C LEU A 353 -1.60 -5.87 -10.38
N PRO A 354 -1.17 -6.14 -9.14
CA PRO A 354 -1.75 -7.20 -8.33
C PRO A 354 -3.25 -6.94 -8.09
N VAL A 355 -4.08 -7.99 -8.15
CA VAL A 355 -5.54 -7.93 -7.90
C VAL A 355 -5.89 -7.63 -6.43
N LEU A 356 -4.89 -7.37 -5.58
CA LEU A 356 -5.01 -7.24 -4.12
C LEU A 356 -5.76 -5.99 -3.64
N TYR A 357 -6.07 -5.05 -4.54
CA TYR A 357 -6.65 -3.78 -4.19
C TYR A 357 -8.17 -3.84 -4.43
N GLN A 358 -8.97 -3.96 -3.37
CA GLN A 358 -10.40 -3.70 -3.46
C GLN A 358 -10.58 -2.20 -3.79
N THR A 359 -11.11 -1.89 -4.96
CA THR A 359 -11.17 -0.54 -5.53
C THR A 359 -12.52 0.13 -5.35
N ASP A 360 -13.32 -0.22 -4.35
CA ASP A 360 -14.68 0.33 -4.15
C ASP A 360 -14.71 1.86 -4.26
N GLY A 361 -15.01 2.36 -5.47
CA GLY A 361 -14.93 3.77 -5.84
C GLY A 361 -13.53 4.43 -5.80
N GLN A 362 -12.44 3.72 -5.51
CA GLN A 362 -11.08 4.27 -5.38
C GLN A 362 -10.27 4.09 -6.67
N ALA A 363 -9.27 4.96 -6.87
CA ALA A 363 -8.31 4.87 -7.97
C ALA A 363 -6.99 4.26 -7.47
N ILE A 364 -6.27 3.57 -8.35
CA ILE A 364 -4.94 3.04 -8.08
C ILE A 364 -3.93 3.81 -8.94
N LEU A 365 -2.80 4.20 -8.35
CA LEU A 365 -1.73 4.89 -9.05
C LEU A 365 -0.39 4.26 -8.71
N ARG A 366 0.43 3.98 -9.73
CA ARG A 366 1.86 3.69 -9.56
C ARG A 366 2.71 4.69 -10.33
N VAL A 367 3.93 4.87 -9.89
CA VAL A 367 4.89 5.79 -10.48
C VAL A 367 6.08 5.01 -11.04
N VAL A 368 6.49 5.38 -12.25
CA VAL A 368 7.69 4.89 -12.94
C VAL A 368 8.64 6.07 -13.11
N ASN A 369 9.88 5.92 -12.63
CA ASN A 369 10.91 6.93 -12.87
C ASN A 369 11.75 6.58 -14.09
N GLY A 370 11.49 7.30 -15.17
CA GLY A 370 12.24 7.26 -16.42
C GLY A 370 13.30 8.36 -16.56
N VAL A 371 13.71 9.02 -15.48
CA VAL A 371 14.67 10.12 -15.56
C VAL A 371 16.10 9.62 -15.26
N PRO A 372 17.00 9.56 -16.26
CA PRO A 372 18.36 9.06 -16.05
C PRO A 372 19.25 10.05 -15.29
N GLY A 373 19.01 11.37 -15.42
CA GLY A 373 19.95 12.41 -14.96
C GLY A 373 19.62 13.13 -13.65
N SER A 374 18.41 12.97 -13.09
CA SER A 374 17.97 13.76 -11.91
C SER A 374 18.39 13.20 -10.56
N GLY A 375 19.07 12.05 -10.54
CA GLY A 375 19.21 11.24 -9.33
C GLY A 375 17.86 10.66 -8.88
N ARG A 376 17.77 10.26 -7.61
CA ARG A 376 16.54 9.68 -7.04
C ARG A 376 15.51 10.77 -6.78
N ILE A 377 14.24 10.50 -7.10
CA ILE A 377 13.14 11.47 -7.00
C ILE A 377 12.08 11.03 -5.98
N THR A 378 11.29 11.99 -5.52
CA THR A 378 10.10 11.79 -4.68
C THR A 378 8.92 12.47 -5.35
N VAL A 379 7.81 11.75 -5.46
CA VAL A 379 6.57 12.23 -6.08
C VAL A 379 5.51 12.31 -5.01
N SER A 380 4.90 13.47 -4.87
CA SER A 380 3.87 13.71 -3.86
C SER A 380 2.66 14.39 -4.48
N SER A 381 1.49 14.01 -4.00
CA SER A 381 0.27 14.76 -4.23
C SER A 381 0.09 15.83 -3.16
N GLY A 382 -0.28 17.04 -3.60
CA GLY A 382 -0.58 18.16 -2.72
C GLY A 382 -1.93 18.05 -2.01
N ALA A 383 -2.26 19.06 -1.21
CA ALA A 383 -3.54 19.18 -0.55
C ALA A 383 -4.68 19.30 -1.56
N ARG A 384 -5.77 18.58 -1.30
CA ARG A 384 -6.97 18.56 -2.15
C ARG A 384 -8.24 18.33 -1.34
N THR A 385 -9.40 18.65 -1.92
CA THR A 385 -10.71 18.30 -1.36
C THR A 385 -10.82 16.79 -1.15
N SER A 386 -11.33 16.38 0.01
CA SER A 386 -11.58 14.98 0.33
C SER A 386 -12.76 14.85 1.27
N SER A 387 -13.90 14.40 0.73
CA SER A 387 -15.15 14.20 1.48
C SER A 387 -15.07 13.07 2.51
N SER A 388 -14.06 12.20 2.41
CA SER A 388 -13.80 11.15 3.39
C SER A 388 -13.17 11.68 4.68
N ASN A 389 -12.63 12.90 4.68
CA ASN A 389 -11.99 13.52 5.84
C ASN A 389 -12.94 14.52 6.51
N VAL A 390 -12.96 14.53 7.85
CA VAL A 390 -13.79 15.46 8.64
C VAL A 390 -13.46 16.93 8.35
N SER A 391 -12.20 17.24 8.01
CA SER A 391 -11.78 18.59 7.61
C SER A 391 -12.13 18.95 6.17
N ASN A 392 -12.72 18.05 5.40
CA ASN A 392 -12.92 18.12 3.95
C ASN A 392 -11.63 18.30 3.12
N VAL A 393 -10.46 18.08 3.74
CA VAL A 393 -9.14 18.22 3.10
C VAL A 393 -8.35 16.94 3.30
N SER A 394 -7.76 16.42 2.22
CA SER A 394 -6.65 15.48 2.32
C SER A 394 -5.36 16.26 2.50
N SER A 395 -4.61 15.94 3.55
CA SER A 395 -3.19 16.29 3.59
C SER A 395 -2.49 15.66 2.38
N GLY A 396 -1.38 16.26 1.94
CA GLY A 396 -0.61 15.70 0.83
C GLY A 396 -0.20 14.24 1.10
N VAL A 397 -0.11 13.45 0.04
CA VAL A 397 0.23 12.01 0.09
C VAL A 397 1.48 11.78 -0.73
N THR A 398 2.46 11.07 -0.17
CA THR A 398 3.62 10.61 -0.94
C THR A 398 3.20 9.45 -1.84
N LEU A 399 3.31 9.65 -3.14
CA LEU A 399 3.00 8.65 -4.17
C LEU A 399 4.20 7.75 -4.45
N ALA A 400 5.39 8.33 -4.38
CA ALA A 400 6.66 7.65 -4.56
C ALA A 400 7.72 8.30 -3.67
N THR A 401 8.57 7.50 -3.04
CA THR A 401 9.70 8.02 -2.26
C THR A 401 11.01 7.42 -2.75
N ASN A 402 12.01 8.29 -2.95
CA ASN A 402 13.38 7.88 -3.21
C ASN A 402 13.53 6.87 -4.36
N ILE A 403 12.80 7.08 -5.46
CA ILE A 403 12.82 6.18 -6.62
C ILE A 403 13.97 6.53 -7.56
N GLY A 404 14.81 5.54 -7.87
CA GLY A 404 15.90 5.61 -8.84
C GLY A 404 15.43 5.50 -10.29
N PHE A 405 16.32 5.73 -11.24
CA PHE A 405 16.04 5.50 -12.66
C PHE A 405 15.63 4.03 -12.87
N THR A 406 14.65 3.81 -13.75
CA THR A 406 13.97 2.53 -14.06
C THR A 406 13.16 1.88 -12.94
N GLU A 407 13.15 2.46 -11.73
CA GLU A 407 12.36 1.92 -10.62
C GLU A 407 10.87 2.21 -10.77
N ILE A 408 10.05 1.23 -10.36
CA ILE A 408 8.59 1.27 -10.34
C ILE A 408 8.14 1.18 -8.87
N THR A 409 7.23 2.07 -8.45
CA THR A 409 6.72 2.04 -7.09
C THR A 409 5.73 0.90 -6.87
N GLN A 410 5.53 0.55 -5.60
CA GLN A 410 4.28 -0.10 -5.22
C GLN A 410 3.08 0.82 -5.53
N PRO A 411 1.93 0.25 -5.92
CA PRO A 411 0.72 1.04 -6.18
C PRO A 411 0.20 1.71 -4.91
N VAL A 412 -0.34 2.92 -5.06
CA VAL A 412 -0.99 3.71 -4.02
C VAL A 412 -2.47 3.83 -4.35
N VAL A 413 -3.32 3.54 -3.36
CA VAL A 413 -4.78 3.70 -3.49
C VAL A 413 -5.18 5.11 -3.08
N LEU A 414 -5.95 5.78 -3.93
CA LEU A 414 -6.30 7.19 -3.81
C LEU A 414 -7.80 7.38 -4.00
N ALA A 415 -8.38 8.35 -3.28
CA ALA A 415 -9.72 8.83 -3.60
C ALA A 415 -9.73 9.47 -5.01
N PRO A 416 -10.80 9.29 -5.80
CA PRO A 416 -10.92 9.90 -7.11
C PRO A 416 -11.05 11.43 -7.02
N GLY A 417 -10.84 12.11 -8.15
CA GLY A 417 -10.91 13.57 -8.26
C GLY A 417 -9.57 14.18 -8.69
N VAL A 418 -9.43 15.48 -8.44
CA VAL A 418 -8.22 16.24 -8.82
C VAL A 418 -7.01 15.71 -8.06
N LEU A 419 -5.87 15.62 -8.75
CA LEU A 419 -4.60 15.15 -8.24
C LEU A 419 -3.53 16.23 -8.50
N PRO A 420 -3.28 17.16 -7.56
CA PRO A 420 -2.16 18.09 -7.64
C PRO A 420 -0.86 17.32 -7.43
N LEU A 421 0.17 17.57 -8.24
CA LEU A 421 1.40 16.78 -8.27
C LEU A 421 2.63 17.67 -8.08
N THR A 422 3.62 17.13 -7.37
CA THR A 422 4.97 17.69 -7.25
C THR A 422 5.99 16.57 -7.37
N VAL A 423 7.02 16.80 -8.18
CA VAL A 423 8.20 15.94 -8.29
C VAL A 423 9.37 16.69 -7.68
N THR A 424 10.07 16.05 -6.75
CA THR A 424 11.18 16.64 -6.00
C THR A 424 12.40 15.73 -6.02
N THR A 425 13.59 16.28 -5.76
CA THR A 425 14.75 15.45 -5.42
C THR A 425 14.50 14.69 -4.12
N ALA A 426 15.00 13.45 -4.04
CA ALA A 426 14.95 12.66 -2.80
C ALA A 426 16.10 12.99 -1.82
N SER A 427 17.08 13.80 -2.26
CA SER A 427 18.22 14.23 -1.45
C SER A 427 18.01 15.59 -0.80
N THR A 428 18.90 15.94 0.13
CA THR A 428 19.03 17.31 0.64
C THR A 428 20.16 18.02 -0.13
N PRO A 429 19.93 19.22 -0.68
CA PRO A 429 18.72 20.03 -0.55
C PRO A 429 17.55 19.52 -1.43
N THR A 430 16.33 19.65 -0.90
CA THR A 430 15.12 19.23 -1.61
C THR A 430 14.69 20.33 -2.58
N THR A 431 14.69 20.03 -3.88
CA THR A 431 14.26 20.95 -4.95
C THR A 431 13.03 20.41 -5.65
N ILE A 432 12.09 21.27 -5.99
CA ILE A 432 11.00 20.93 -6.91
C ILE A 432 11.56 20.89 -8.34
N LEU A 433 11.39 19.74 -8.99
CA LEU A 433 11.81 19.48 -10.36
C LEU A 433 10.66 19.65 -11.37
N ASN A 434 9.44 19.29 -10.98
CA ASN A 434 8.25 19.46 -11.81
C ASN A 434 7.00 19.68 -10.92
N ILE A 435 6.06 20.49 -11.42
CA ILE A 435 4.77 20.74 -10.77
C ILE A 435 3.71 20.52 -11.83
N GLY A 436 2.77 19.62 -11.53
CA GLY A 436 1.68 19.28 -12.44
C GLY A 436 0.37 19.13 -11.71
N LYS A 437 -0.68 18.87 -12.47
CA LYS A 437 -1.96 18.42 -11.93
C LYS A 437 -2.68 17.56 -12.96
N THR A 438 -3.56 16.71 -12.48
CA THR A 438 -4.41 15.86 -13.31
C THR A 438 -5.67 15.48 -12.55
N THR A 439 -6.49 14.59 -13.12
CA THR A 439 -7.68 14.03 -12.47
C THR A 439 -7.62 12.50 -12.58
N ILE A 440 -8.06 11.82 -11.53
CA ILE A 440 -8.17 10.36 -11.48
C ILE A 440 -9.63 9.95 -11.26
N GLU A 441 -10.06 8.91 -11.94
CA GLU A 441 -11.45 8.43 -11.93
C GLU A 441 -11.63 7.23 -10.99
N PRO A 442 -12.83 7.04 -10.42
CA PRO A 442 -13.11 5.90 -9.55
C PRO A 442 -12.96 4.57 -10.30
N GLY A 443 -12.41 3.56 -9.64
CA GLY A 443 -12.27 2.20 -10.18
C GLY A 443 -11.18 2.05 -11.25
N LYS A 444 -10.44 3.10 -11.60
CA LYS A 444 -9.37 3.05 -12.59
C LYS A 444 -8.00 2.86 -11.97
N SER A 445 -7.13 2.23 -12.74
CA SER A 445 -5.72 2.05 -12.44
C SER A 445 -4.87 2.87 -13.39
N TYR A 446 -3.88 3.58 -12.87
CA TYR A 446 -3.06 4.51 -13.61
C TYR A 446 -1.57 4.19 -13.45
N THR A 447 -0.85 4.34 -14.56
CA THR A 447 0.61 4.37 -14.59
C THR A 447 1.06 5.80 -14.88
N MET A 448 1.79 6.40 -13.95
CA MET A 448 2.42 7.70 -14.12
C MET A 448 3.91 7.52 -14.41
N VAL A 449 4.37 8.08 -15.51
CA VAL A 449 5.76 7.99 -15.96
C VAL A 449 6.38 9.37 -15.95
N ILE A 450 7.50 9.50 -15.26
CA ILE A 450 8.28 10.74 -15.25
C ILE A 450 9.45 10.52 -16.18
N THR A 451 9.57 11.34 -17.22
CA THR A 451 10.65 11.28 -18.20
C THR A 451 11.34 12.64 -18.31
N GLN A 452 12.39 12.70 -19.10
CA GLN A 452 13.18 13.89 -19.31
C GLN A 452 13.43 14.07 -20.81
N ARG A 453 13.20 15.28 -21.30
CA ARG A 453 13.57 15.67 -22.67
C ARG A 453 15.09 15.81 -22.80
N PRO A 454 15.64 15.81 -24.02
CA PRO A 454 17.06 16.09 -24.26
C PRO A 454 17.57 17.43 -23.70
N ASP A 455 16.68 18.40 -23.47
CA ASP A 455 17.00 19.71 -22.85
C ASP A 455 16.99 19.69 -21.31
N ALA A 456 16.93 18.50 -20.71
CA ALA A 456 16.80 18.24 -19.28
C ALA A 456 15.46 18.65 -18.63
N THR A 457 14.46 19.09 -19.40
CA THR A 457 13.11 19.39 -18.88
C THR A 457 12.38 18.10 -18.52
N LEU A 458 11.85 18.02 -17.30
CA LEU A 458 11.02 16.88 -16.88
C LEU A 458 9.61 16.97 -17.47
N GLU A 459 9.12 15.84 -17.94
CA GLU A 459 7.74 15.64 -18.38
C GLU A 459 7.11 14.52 -17.56
N VAL A 460 5.82 14.68 -17.28
CA VAL A 460 5.05 13.66 -16.58
C VAL A 460 3.95 13.19 -17.52
N PHE A 461 3.90 11.90 -17.80
CA PHE A 461 2.83 11.26 -18.56
C PHE A 461 1.98 10.44 -17.60
N MET A 462 0.68 10.37 -17.85
CA MET A 462 -0.21 9.49 -17.09
C MET A 462 -1.25 8.90 -18.04
N PHE A 463 -1.41 7.59 -17.99
CA PHE A 463 -2.39 6.85 -18.75
C PHE A 463 -3.05 5.79 -17.87
N SER A 464 -4.27 5.39 -18.21
CA SER A 464 -4.93 4.30 -17.51
C SER A 464 -4.46 2.95 -18.05
N ASP A 465 -4.39 1.95 -17.17
CA ASP A 465 -3.92 0.61 -17.55
C ASP A 465 -4.89 -0.10 -18.52
N ASP A 466 -6.15 0.35 -18.56
CA ASP A 466 -7.21 -0.08 -19.49
C ASP A 466 -7.31 0.77 -20.78
N GLN A 467 -6.50 1.82 -20.93
CA GLN A 467 -6.48 2.62 -22.16
C GLN A 467 -6.05 1.74 -23.35
N ALA A 468 -6.86 1.65 -24.40
CA ALA A 468 -6.59 0.76 -25.53
C ALA A 468 -5.35 1.21 -26.32
N GLU A 469 -5.43 2.35 -26.99
CA GLU A 469 -4.31 2.96 -27.74
C GLU A 469 -4.51 4.48 -27.83
N GLY A 470 -3.49 5.21 -28.26
CA GLY A 470 -3.62 6.62 -28.63
C GLY A 470 -2.43 7.49 -28.28
N SER A 471 -2.49 8.75 -28.73
CA SER A 471 -1.46 9.73 -28.42
C SER A 471 -1.51 10.12 -26.94
N LEU A 472 -0.33 10.25 -26.35
CA LEU A 472 -0.11 10.73 -25.00
C LEU A 472 0.35 12.18 -25.07
N SER A 473 -0.09 12.97 -24.10
CA SER A 473 0.41 14.32 -23.90
C SER A 473 1.02 14.43 -22.50
N PRO A 474 2.13 15.17 -22.34
CA PRO A 474 2.62 15.52 -21.02
C PRO A 474 1.54 16.24 -20.23
N LEU A 475 1.47 15.95 -18.93
CA LEU A 475 0.61 16.68 -18.01
C LEU A 475 0.96 18.18 -18.06
N PRO A 476 -0.04 19.06 -18.03
CA PRO A 476 0.20 20.49 -18.08
C PRO A 476 0.97 20.94 -16.84
N ASN A 477 1.95 21.83 -17.06
CA ASN A 477 2.67 22.48 -15.97
C ASN A 477 1.69 23.31 -15.13
N ALA A 478 1.80 23.18 -13.81
CA ALA A 478 1.01 23.90 -12.84
C ALA A 478 1.89 24.82 -11.98
N ALA A 479 1.29 25.81 -11.33
CA ALA A 479 1.95 26.69 -10.40
C ALA A 479 1.86 26.13 -8.97
N PHE A 480 2.95 26.26 -8.21
CA PHE A 480 2.96 25.85 -6.81
C PHE A 480 2.39 26.94 -5.92
N LEU A 481 1.39 26.57 -5.12
CA LEU A 481 0.72 27.47 -4.19
C LEU A 481 0.69 26.89 -2.79
N ARG A 482 1.00 27.73 -1.81
CA ARG A 482 0.81 27.46 -0.40
C ARG A 482 -0.20 28.39 0.22
N PHE A 483 -0.98 27.86 1.13
CA PHE A 483 -1.88 28.60 1.98
C PHE A 483 -1.51 28.37 3.44
N VAL A 484 -1.53 29.41 4.27
CA VAL A 484 -1.26 29.34 5.71
C VAL A 484 -2.36 30.04 6.47
N ASN A 485 -2.91 29.38 7.49
CA ASN A 485 -3.77 30.04 8.46
C ASN A 485 -2.94 30.56 9.64
N ALA A 486 -2.77 31.88 9.70
CA ALA A 486 -2.07 32.61 10.75
C ALA A 486 -3.02 33.33 11.73
N VAL A 487 -4.32 33.04 11.72
CA VAL A 487 -5.30 33.58 12.67
C VAL A 487 -5.35 32.70 13.94
N PRO A 488 -5.00 33.22 15.12
CA PRO A 488 -5.00 32.46 16.38
C PRO A 488 -6.41 32.29 16.93
N ALA A 489 -7.23 31.45 16.27
CA ALA A 489 -8.58 31.10 16.68
C ALA A 489 -8.68 29.61 17.04
N SER A 490 -9.59 29.28 17.96
CA SER A 490 -9.89 27.88 18.33
C SER A 490 -10.67 27.13 17.26
N THR A 491 -11.36 27.85 16.37
CA THR A 491 -12.09 27.31 15.22
C THR A 491 -11.26 27.39 13.94
N PRO A 492 -11.34 26.39 13.05
CA PRO A 492 -10.61 26.43 11.78
C PRO A 492 -11.16 27.51 10.85
N ALA A 493 -10.31 28.04 9.99
CA ALA A 493 -10.74 28.84 8.85
C ALA A 493 -11.28 27.89 7.78
N ILE A 494 -12.49 28.12 7.31
CA ILE A 494 -13.03 27.44 6.13
C ILE A 494 -12.40 28.08 4.89
N THR A 495 -11.64 27.28 4.15
CA THR A 495 -10.75 27.73 3.09
C THR A 495 -11.12 27.10 1.75
N THR A 496 -11.11 27.91 0.69
CA THR A 496 -11.22 27.46 -0.70
C THR A 496 -10.01 27.98 -1.49
N ILE A 497 -9.40 27.12 -2.30
CA ILE A 497 -8.23 27.40 -3.15
C ILE A 497 -8.55 26.94 -4.56
N GLY A 498 -9.06 27.83 -5.40
CA GLY A 498 -9.52 27.49 -6.75
C GLY A 498 -10.43 26.24 -6.74
N SER A 499 -10.13 25.28 -7.60
CA SER A 499 -10.77 23.95 -7.62
C SER A 499 -10.01 22.87 -6.85
N MET A 500 -8.87 23.19 -6.22
CA MET A 500 -8.03 22.19 -5.53
C MET A 500 -8.61 21.83 -4.17
N VAL A 501 -9.03 22.84 -3.41
CA VAL A 501 -9.58 22.69 -2.07
C VAL A 501 -10.87 23.49 -1.99
N GLU A 502 -11.96 22.84 -1.63
CA GLU A 502 -13.28 23.45 -1.45
C GLU A 502 -13.73 23.30 0.00
N ASN A 503 -14.07 24.42 0.66
CA ASN A 503 -14.58 24.44 2.04
C ASN A 503 -13.73 23.63 3.04
N GLY A 504 -12.42 23.65 2.88
CA GLY A 504 -11.48 22.92 3.71
C GLY A 504 -11.25 23.58 5.06
N ALA A 505 -11.35 22.84 6.16
CA ALA A 505 -11.08 23.35 7.50
C ALA A 505 -9.56 23.41 7.78
N VAL A 506 -8.99 24.61 7.85
CA VAL A 506 -7.56 24.83 8.14
C VAL A 506 -7.39 25.49 9.50
N PHE A 507 -6.77 24.79 10.44
CA PHE A 507 -6.51 25.30 11.79
C PHE A 507 -5.34 26.27 11.83
N PHE A 508 -5.26 27.07 12.89
CA PHE A 508 -4.14 27.98 13.14
C PHE A 508 -2.79 27.23 13.06
N ARG A 509 -1.79 27.86 12.42
CA ARG A 509 -0.46 27.35 12.10
C ARG A 509 -0.40 26.26 11.02
N ASN A 510 -1.52 25.69 10.62
CA ASN A 510 -1.53 24.71 9.55
C ASN A 510 -1.35 25.39 8.20
N SER A 511 -0.66 24.66 7.31
CA SER A 511 -0.46 25.07 5.93
C SER A 511 -0.93 23.99 4.97
N LEU A 512 -1.43 24.41 3.82
CA LEU A 512 -1.73 23.55 2.68
C LEU A 512 -0.75 23.90 1.55
N ALA A 513 -0.17 22.88 0.91
CA ALA A 513 0.63 23.05 -0.30
C ALA A 513 -0.05 22.28 -1.44
N THR A 514 -0.28 22.93 -2.58
CA THR A 514 -0.99 22.34 -3.71
C THR A 514 -0.50 22.89 -5.05
N SER A 515 -0.99 22.32 -6.14
CA SER A 515 -0.65 22.69 -7.52
C SER A 515 -1.90 23.26 -8.19
N VAL A 516 -1.83 24.50 -8.66
CA VAL A 516 -2.97 25.22 -9.28
C VAL A 516 -2.65 25.59 -10.72
N ASP A 517 -3.66 25.93 -11.52
CA ASP A 517 -3.41 26.51 -12.84
C ASP A 517 -2.55 27.77 -12.73
N ALA A 518 -1.72 28.02 -13.76
CA ALA A 518 -1.17 29.35 -13.96
C ALA A 518 -2.28 30.32 -14.40
N GLY A 519 -2.29 31.53 -13.86
CA GLY A 519 -3.32 32.53 -14.11
C GLY A 519 -3.87 33.12 -12.81
N GLN A 520 -5.15 33.48 -12.81
CA GLN A 520 -5.81 34.06 -11.65
C GLN A 520 -6.49 32.97 -10.82
N VAL A 521 -6.06 32.80 -9.57
CA VAL A 521 -6.62 31.82 -8.65
C VAL A 521 -7.32 32.56 -7.51
N ARG A 522 -8.63 32.29 -7.35
CA ARG A 522 -9.40 32.82 -6.22
C ARG A 522 -9.19 31.96 -4.98
N ILE A 523 -8.90 32.63 -3.87
CA ILE A 523 -8.74 32.03 -2.55
C ILE A 523 -9.68 32.72 -1.59
N SER A 524 -10.33 31.96 -0.72
CA SER A 524 -11.13 32.51 0.37
C SER A 524 -10.85 31.78 1.66
N ALA A 525 -10.84 32.50 2.78
CA ALA A 525 -10.64 31.93 4.11
C ALA A 525 -11.36 32.79 5.16
N GLY A 526 -12.16 32.17 6.03
CA GLY A 526 -12.81 32.86 7.15
C GLY A 526 -13.55 34.14 6.76
N GLY A 527 -14.26 34.11 5.62
CA GLY A 527 -15.01 35.25 5.07
C GLY A 527 -14.21 36.23 4.21
N ALA A 528 -12.88 36.23 4.27
CA ALA A 528 -12.03 37.00 3.37
C ALA A 528 -11.90 36.31 2.00
N SER A 529 -11.71 37.09 0.93
CA SER A 529 -11.44 36.60 -0.42
C SER A 529 -10.31 37.39 -1.06
N HIS A 530 -9.42 36.71 -1.78
CA HIS A 530 -8.28 37.29 -2.48
C HIS A 530 -8.05 36.55 -3.80
N THR A 531 -7.72 37.26 -4.85
CA THR A 531 -7.36 36.65 -6.14
C THR A 531 -5.88 36.89 -6.36
N VAL A 532 -5.13 35.82 -6.58
CA VAL A 532 -3.67 35.86 -6.75
C VAL A 532 -3.30 35.40 -8.16
N ALA A 533 -2.34 36.10 -8.76
CA ALA A 533 -1.73 35.68 -10.02
C ALA A 533 -0.65 34.63 -9.74
N THR A 534 -0.81 33.44 -10.33
CA THR A 534 0.11 32.31 -10.23
C THR A 534 0.79 32.08 -11.57
N SER A 535 2.07 31.72 -11.55
CA SER A 535 2.83 31.41 -12.77
C SER A 535 3.96 30.43 -12.48
N THR A 536 4.40 29.72 -13.50
CA THR A 536 5.65 28.94 -13.46
C THR A 536 6.81 29.83 -13.92
N PRO A 537 8.00 29.79 -13.27
CA PRO A 537 8.41 28.92 -12.16
C PRO A 537 8.21 29.55 -10.76
N MET A 538 7.36 30.57 -10.62
CA MET A 538 7.20 31.30 -9.35
C MET A 538 6.60 30.41 -8.24
N ARG A 539 6.85 30.78 -6.98
CA ARG A 539 6.25 30.20 -5.79
C ARG A 539 5.31 31.20 -5.18
N THR A 540 4.06 30.79 -4.99
CA THR A 540 3.02 31.65 -4.40
C THR A 540 2.72 31.18 -2.99
N LEU A 541 2.86 32.07 -2.01
CA LEU A 541 2.45 31.85 -0.62
C LEU A 541 1.33 32.82 -0.29
N VAL A 542 0.20 32.30 0.18
CA VAL A 542 -0.95 33.09 0.62
C VAL A 542 -1.15 32.89 2.12
N VAL A 543 -1.25 33.99 2.84
CA VAL A 543 -1.36 33.99 4.31
C VAL A 543 -2.70 34.61 4.69
N TYR A 544 -3.49 33.85 5.44
CA TYR A 544 -4.68 34.37 6.13
C TYR A 544 -4.28 34.80 7.53
N ALA A 545 -4.29 36.11 7.79
CA ALA A 545 -3.78 36.71 9.02
C ALA A 545 -4.78 37.70 9.60
N PRO A 546 -4.76 37.95 10.92
CA PRO A 546 -5.53 39.04 11.49
C PRO A 546 -4.92 40.40 11.11
N ARG A 547 -5.75 41.43 10.89
CA ARG A 547 -5.34 42.84 10.83
C ARG A 547 -6.40 43.67 11.55
N GLY A 548 -6.05 44.19 12.73
CA GLY A 548 -7.09 44.54 13.70
C GLY A 548 -8.01 43.33 13.94
N ASP A 549 -9.31 43.55 14.11
CA ASP A 549 -10.29 42.47 14.40
C ASP A 549 -10.83 41.73 13.16
N GLN A 550 -10.32 42.03 11.97
CA GLN A 550 -10.71 41.34 10.74
C GLN A 550 -9.63 40.38 10.26
N GLY A 551 -10.04 39.24 9.71
CA GLY A 551 -9.16 38.37 8.95
C GLY A 551 -8.91 38.95 7.56
N THR A 552 -7.64 38.98 7.14
CA THR A 552 -7.21 39.47 5.83
C THR A 552 -6.35 38.43 5.12
N LEU A 553 -6.37 38.47 3.79
CA LEU A 553 -5.57 37.62 2.92
C LEU A 553 -4.58 38.49 2.16
N PHE A 554 -3.31 38.09 2.16
CA PHE A 554 -2.29 38.67 1.30
C PHE A 554 -1.41 37.55 0.71
N SER A 555 -0.73 37.86 -0.40
CA SER A 555 0.10 36.91 -1.12
C SER A 555 1.53 37.42 -1.30
N VAL A 556 2.48 36.49 -1.21
CA VAL A 556 3.88 36.67 -1.58
C VAL A 556 4.16 35.76 -2.77
N THR A 557 4.51 36.36 -3.90
CA THR A 557 4.91 35.62 -5.11
C THR A 557 6.36 35.96 -5.43
N SER A 558 7.23 34.96 -5.42
CA SER A 558 8.66 35.14 -5.68
C SER A 558 9.24 33.96 -6.47
N PRO A 559 10.42 34.11 -7.08
CA PRO A 559 11.22 32.95 -7.48
C PRO A 559 11.47 32.04 -6.26
N PRO A 560 11.72 30.73 -6.48
CA PRO A 560 12.10 29.83 -5.39
C PRO A 560 13.38 30.34 -4.70
N LEU A 561 13.43 30.22 -3.37
CA LEU A 561 14.68 30.47 -2.63
C LEU A 561 15.73 29.45 -3.06
N ARG A 562 17.01 29.83 -2.99
CA ARG A 562 18.08 28.96 -3.50
C ARG A 562 18.21 27.74 -2.60
N GLN A 563 18.40 26.58 -3.23
CA GLN A 563 18.59 25.30 -2.57
C GLN A 563 20.05 24.89 -2.75
N ILE A 564 20.92 25.38 -1.87
CA ILE A 564 22.39 25.23 -1.99
C ILE A 564 22.90 24.42 -0.81
N ALA A 565 23.60 23.33 -1.09
CA ALA A 565 24.20 22.49 -0.06
C ALA A 565 25.04 23.34 0.92
N ARG A 566 24.86 23.12 2.23
CA ARG A 566 25.53 23.87 3.30
C ARG A 566 25.21 25.37 3.34
N GLN A 567 24.13 25.83 2.70
CA GLN A 567 23.60 27.17 2.88
C GLN A 567 22.10 27.11 3.16
N SER A 568 21.55 28.13 3.80
CA SER A 568 20.11 28.26 4.05
C SER A 568 19.70 29.70 3.80
N ASP A 569 18.89 29.92 2.76
CA ASP A 569 18.26 31.21 2.51
C ASP A 569 17.02 31.34 3.42
N ARG A 570 16.89 32.46 4.10
CA ARG A 570 15.81 32.70 5.06
C ARG A 570 15.18 34.06 4.82
N ARG A 571 13.86 34.13 4.89
CA ARG A 571 13.12 35.40 4.89
C ARG A 571 12.07 35.42 5.98
N THR A 572 11.69 36.62 6.40
CA THR A 572 10.63 36.83 7.38
C THR A 572 9.46 37.57 6.75
N ILE A 573 8.25 37.22 7.15
CA ILE A 573 6.98 37.79 6.69
C ILE A 573 6.22 38.30 7.91
N ASN A 574 5.74 39.55 7.86
CA ASN A 574 4.92 40.10 8.94
C ASN A 574 3.43 39.79 8.69
N ALA A 575 2.83 39.01 9.58
CA ALA A 575 1.42 38.65 9.58
C ALA A 575 0.75 38.95 10.94
N THR A 576 1.30 39.92 11.68
CA THR A 576 0.80 40.30 13.01
C THR A 576 -0.42 41.23 12.92
N ALA A 577 -1.33 41.14 13.89
CA ALA A 577 -2.58 41.92 13.86
C ALA A 577 -2.37 43.41 14.14
N ASP A 578 -1.38 43.72 14.99
CA ASP A 578 -1.22 44.97 15.73
C ASP A 578 0.20 45.54 15.69
N VAL A 579 1.14 44.91 14.97
CA VAL A 579 2.51 45.40 14.79
C VAL A 579 2.77 45.76 13.32
N ASP A 580 2.99 47.03 13.05
CA ASP A 580 3.17 47.52 11.68
C ASP A 580 4.50 47.09 11.06
N PHE A 581 5.56 47.04 11.87
CA PHE A 581 6.91 46.73 11.39
C PHE A 581 7.62 45.77 12.34
N ILE A 582 8.16 44.66 11.83
CA ILE A 582 8.95 43.71 12.62
C ILE A 582 10.44 43.79 12.28
N THR A 583 11.29 43.58 13.28
CA THR A 583 12.76 43.51 13.14
C THR A 583 13.25 42.22 13.78
N VAL A 584 14.21 41.55 13.12
CA VAL A 584 14.78 40.28 13.56
C VAL A 584 16.27 40.45 13.85
N THR A 585 16.69 39.98 15.03
CA THR A 585 18.10 39.94 15.43
C THR A 585 18.56 38.52 15.77
N TYR A 586 19.88 38.33 15.73
CA TYR A 586 20.53 37.07 16.10
C TYR A 586 21.29 37.25 17.43
N ASP A 587 21.00 36.42 18.44
CA ASP A 587 21.69 36.38 19.75
C ASP A 587 21.98 37.74 20.40
N THR A 588 21.17 38.76 20.09
CA THR A 588 21.35 40.12 20.55
C THR A 588 20.01 40.68 20.99
N LEU A 589 19.97 41.28 22.18
CA LEU A 589 18.79 41.97 22.70
C LEU A 589 18.65 43.34 22.04
N TYR A 590 17.75 43.43 21.05
CA TYR A 590 17.54 44.66 20.28
C TYR A 590 17.11 45.85 21.16
N SER A 591 16.39 45.58 22.23
CA SER A 591 15.96 46.59 23.22
C SER A 591 17.14 47.27 23.93
N GLN A 592 18.28 46.59 24.06
CA GLN A 592 19.48 47.10 24.73
C GLN A 592 20.50 47.69 23.74
N TYR A 593 20.52 47.22 22.49
CA TYR A 593 21.49 47.61 21.47
C TYR A 593 20.79 47.99 20.14
N PRO A 594 20.11 49.15 20.07
CA PRO A 594 19.26 49.51 18.93
C PRO A 594 20.04 49.87 17.65
N ASP A 595 21.30 50.29 17.79
CA ASP A 595 22.20 50.60 16.67
C ASP A 595 23.09 49.42 16.28
N SER A 596 22.79 48.22 16.80
CA SER A 596 23.62 47.05 16.52
C SER A 596 23.61 46.66 15.04
N SER A 597 24.79 46.34 14.53
CA SER A 597 25.02 45.65 13.24
C SER A 597 24.48 44.20 13.23
N TYR A 598 23.82 43.77 14.31
CA TYR A 598 23.28 42.42 14.50
C TYR A 598 21.81 42.27 14.05
N LYS A 599 21.23 43.31 13.46
CA LYS A 599 19.96 43.21 12.72
C LYS A 599 20.19 42.37 11.46
N ILE A 600 19.52 41.23 11.38
CA ILE A 600 19.59 40.38 10.19
C ILE A 600 18.49 40.72 9.18
N MET A 601 17.35 41.23 9.66
CA MET A 601 16.24 41.74 8.85
C MET A 601 15.55 42.86 9.65
N ALA A 602 15.18 43.97 9.02
CA ALA A 602 14.67 45.13 9.74
C ALA A 602 13.46 45.77 9.04
N ASN A 603 12.59 46.39 9.86
CA ASN A 603 11.43 47.19 9.43
C ASN A 603 10.53 46.50 8.39
N ILE A 604 10.22 45.22 8.57
CA ILE A 604 9.39 44.45 7.62
C ILE A 604 7.91 44.83 7.81
N PRO A 605 7.26 45.47 6.83
CA PRO A 605 5.88 45.91 6.94
C PRO A 605 4.89 44.73 6.96
N PHE A 606 3.70 44.95 7.53
CA PHE A 606 2.60 43.97 7.44
C PHE A 606 2.31 43.57 5.99
N GLY A 607 2.19 42.26 5.75
CA GLY A 607 1.89 41.71 4.42
C GLY A 607 3.10 41.60 3.49
N GLU A 608 4.27 42.09 3.90
CA GLU A 608 5.49 42.12 3.10
C GLU A 608 6.55 41.14 3.62
N THR A 609 7.60 40.93 2.80
CA THR A 609 8.73 40.07 3.12
C THR A 609 10.01 40.87 3.31
N SER A 610 10.88 40.40 4.20
CA SER A 610 12.25 40.87 4.28
C SER A 610 13.06 40.53 3.02
N ASP A 611 14.21 41.17 2.89
CA ASP A 611 15.31 40.64 2.09
C ASP A 611 15.71 39.23 2.58
N VAL A 612 16.30 38.46 1.66
CA VAL A 612 16.79 37.12 1.95
C VAL A 612 18.09 37.20 2.76
N TYR A 613 18.05 36.63 3.96
CA TYR A 613 19.22 36.41 4.80
C TYR A 613 19.84 35.05 4.50
N VAL A 614 21.13 35.04 4.16
CA VAL A 614 21.87 33.81 3.79
C VAL A 614 22.68 33.32 4.98
N LEU A 615 22.39 32.11 5.45
CA LEU A 615 23.17 31.44 6.48
C LEU A 615 24.11 30.41 5.84
N SER A 616 25.42 30.62 5.93
CA SER A 616 26.46 29.77 5.33
C SER A 616 27.19 28.85 6.31
N SER A 617 26.88 28.95 7.60
CA SER A 617 27.37 28.04 8.63
C SER A 617 26.27 27.71 9.62
N ASP A 618 26.27 26.50 10.15
CA ASP A 618 25.37 26.15 11.23
C ASP A 618 25.74 26.99 12.47
N ARG A 619 24.75 27.68 13.03
CA ARG A 619 24.96 28.57 14.18
C ARG A 619 24.00 28.19 15.29
N ARG A 620 24.55 27.97 16.48
CA ARG A 620 23.77 27.77 17.71
C ARG A 620 23.36 29.13 18.26
N GLY A 621 22.07 29.29 18.57
CA GLY A 621 21.53 30.56 19.06
C GLY A 621 20.01 30.63 18.98
N SER A 622 19.48 31.82 19.20
CA SER A 622 18.07 32.16 19.06
C SER A 622 17.88 33.37 18.14
N MET A 623 16.85 33.31 17.30
CA MET A 623 16.34 34.45 16.57
C MET A 623 15.32 35.16 17.44
N TYR A 624 15.44 36.48 17.55
CA TYR A 624 14.55 37.31 18.34
C TYR A 624 13.77 38.23 17.41
N PHE A 625 12.45 38.21 17.53
CA PHE A 625 11.52 38.99 16.72
C PHE A 625 10.98 40.13 17.57
N TYR A 626 11.13 41.37 17.10
CA TYR A 626 10.72 42.58 17.82
C TYR A 626 9.73 43.39 17.01
N ASP A 627 8.89 44.12 17.72
CA ASP A 627 8.27 45.33 17.17
C ASP A 627 9.38 46.36 16.93
N SER A 628 9.49 46.83 15.68
CA SER A 628 10.56 47.74 15.27
C SER A 628 10.47 49.11 15.92
N GLN A 629 9.23 49.56 16.22
CA GLN A 629 8.97 50.86 16.80
C GLN A 629 9.10 50.82 18.33
N SER A 630 8.35 49.95 19.00
CA SER A 630 8.37 49.86 20.47
C SER A 630 9.59 49.11 21.02
N ARG A 631 10.30 48.36 20.17
CA ARG A 631 11.43 47.47 20.53
C ARG A 631 11.05 46.38 21.52
N LYS A 632 9.75 46.11 21.66
CA LYS A 632 9.25 45.02 22.50
C LYS A 632 9.51 43.69 21.80
N LEU A 633 10.06 42.73 22.55
CA LEU A 633 10.22 41.35 22.09
C LEU A 633 8.83 40.74 21.87
N LEU A 634 8.62 40.19 20.68
CA LEU A 634 7.39 39.50 20.28
C LEU A 634 7.54 37.98 20.47
N PHE A 635 8.64 37.41 19.98
CA PHE A 635 8.89 35.97 20.00
C PHE A 635 10.38 35.64 19.98
N THR A 636 10.74 34.49 20.55
CA THR A 636 12.09 33.92 20.50
C THR A 636 12.03 32.53 19.84
N LEU A 637 12.72 32.37 18.72
CA LEU A 637 12.78 31.13 17.96
C LEU A 637 14.16 30.47 18.14
N PRO A 638 14.26 29.25 18.69
CA PRO A 638 15.49 28.47 18.68
C PRO A 638 15.93 28.18 17.24
N ILE A 639 17.22 28.34 16.92
CA ILE A 639 17.71 28.34 15.52
C ILE A 639 17.84 26.95 14.88
N ASN A 640 17.47 25.89 15.59
CA ASN A 640 17.37 24.54 15.02
C ASN A 640 16.09 24.38 14.18
N ILE A 641 16.00 25.18 13.11
CA ILE A 641 14.86 25.30 12.20
C ILE A 641 14.86 24.16 11.16
N GLY A 642 16.03 23.57 10.89
CA GLY A 642 16.21 22.40 10.04
C GLY A 642 17.62 22.32 9.43
N PRO A 643 17.91 21.27 8.64
CA PRO A 643 19.25 21.05 8.10
C PRO A 643 19.65 22.13 7.09
N MET A 644 20.95 22.46 7.05
CA MET A 644 21.51 23.29 5.98
C MET A 644 21.32 22.62 4.62
N GLY A 645 21.16 23.41 3.56
CA GLY A 645 20.72 22.95 2.25
C GLY A 645 19.35 23.51 1.91
N ASN A 646 18.44 23.47 2.88
CA ASN A 646 17.06 23.92 2.72
C ASN A 646 16.90 25.39 3.09
N SER A 647 15.89 26.00 2.48
CA SER A 647 15.54 27.41 2.68
C SER A 647 14.19 27.56 3.37
N TYR A 648 13.98 28.67 4.07
CA TYR A 648 12.84 28.82 4.99
C TYR A 648 12.20 30.21 4.95
N SER A 649 10.87 30.22 5.03
CA SER A 649 10.08 31.42 5.31
C SER A 649 9.56 31.38 6.75
N MET A 650 9.74 32.48 7.48
CA MET A 650 9.29 32.65 8.86
C MET A 650 8.14 33.66 8.87
N ILE A 651 6.93 33.22 9.17
CA ILE A 651 5.75 34.07 9.24
C ILE A 651 5.49 34.42 10.70
N VAL A 652 5.67 35.69 11.06
CA VAL A 652 5.38 36.18 12.41
C VAL A 652 3.90 36.54 12.50
N ALA A 653 3.15 35.85 13.34
CA ALA A 653 1.70 35.96 13.46
C ALA A 653 1.27 36.19 14.91
N GLY A 654 0.01 36.60 15.10
CA GLY A 654 -0.58 36.78 16.42
C GLY A 654 -0.91 38.25 16.76
N ARG A 655 -1.21 38.48 18.04
CA ARG A 655 -1.58 39.79 18.59
C ARG A 655 -1.21 39.88 20.06
N LYS A 656 -1.07 41.09 20.60
CA LYS A 656 -0.64 41.31 21.98
C LYS A 656 -1.47 40.57 23.03
N GLU A 657 -2.78 40.42 22.82
CA GLU A 657 -3.70 39.82 23.81
C GLU A 657 -3.55 38.30 23.93
N ILE A 658 -3.19 37.63 22.83
CA ILE A 658 -3.14 36.16 22.75
C ILE A 658 -1.68 35.66 22.72
N GLY A 659 -0.75 36.52 22.30
CA GLY A 659 0.65 36.20 22.07
C GLY A 659 1.01 36.22 20.58
N TYR A 660 2.32 36.31 20.32
CA TYR A 660 2.90 36.21 18.99
C TYR A 660 3.62 34.90 18.82
N GLU A 661 3.69 34.43 17.58
CA GLU A 661 4.34 33.18 17.22
C GLU A 661 4.97 33.25 15.84
N VAL A 662 5.87 32.32 15.56
CA VAL A 662 6.54 32.20 14.27
C VAL A 662 6.21 30.85 13.64
N ILE A 663 5.54 30.89 12.49
CA ILE A 663 5.29 29.72 11.65
C ILE A 663 6.47 29.58 10.69
N VAL A 664 7.19 28.46 10.79
CA VAL A 664 8.33 28.16 9.91
C VAL A 664 7.86 27.27 8.77
N LEU A 665 8.13 27.67 7.53
CA LEU A 665 7.86 26.89 6.34
C LEU A 665 9.14 26.64 5.57
N GLN A 666 9.46 25.38 5.27
CA GLN A 666 10.52 25.04 4.34
C GLN A 666 10.10 25.40 2.91
N GLU A 667 10.88 26.19 2.19
CA GLU A 667 10.68 26.55 0.78
C GLU A 667 11.31 25.51 -0.16
N PHE A 668 10.83 25.44 -1.41
CA PHE A 668 11.25 24.47 -2.42
C PHE A 668 11.54 25.07 -3.80
#